data_AF-A0A373GIL6-F1
#
_entry.id   AF-A0A373GIL6-F1
#
_cell.length_a   1.000
_cell.length_b   1.000
_cell.length_c   1.000
_cell.angle_alpha   90.00
_cell.angle_beta   90.00
_cell.angle_gamma   90.00
#
_symmetry.space_group_name_H-M   'P 1'
#
loop_
_entity.id
_entity.type
_entity.pdbx_description
1 polymer ?
#
loop_
_entity_poly.entity_id
_entity_poly.type
_entity_poly.pdbx_seq_one_letter_code
_entity_poly.pdbx_strand_id
1 'polypeptide(L)'
;MYPTDRSTNSHQHDKKKIAIYGDELKGLAKKIKRGVNGFETIHLTRAGLNAISTADGQLLLLSGSTPLPPESRIAINRYLSAGGNVIVVGDKGFDYAPQATDEVPLVKFSDRSSYQINRKEKELPGYREKATIKVTTSPDNKEALELFTTKKAMHSMMVEISAQDKVKPELSLLTFNAKGSPYMDLLALEIVDHTGKKWYNFTKLTDTWEKYTLSFADFIPEDYNNPNEAYPLLRPENIRTISIGVNLLTVWREKEMYWGISCLSLAKNKKDIYAPTSALKPMELPFKENNICFPAWLFDPFRGERNNYSTYPGSKMGSDHNAKYDTKQKRESRIIPILSELSSKKAEQPIGNLELYAGGEYKGSAVATFDLPPTVTLKKPESQQALSNIIHYLLEKPKIIATKINTCVINEKIRPQLHITVKNPLSQTVRGKLNIEIAGKLSQKADLTIAPLEVKECYIPLPEIPEDFPFQHFTWQITLKNNGNETDVFCDSVDVKKAMLYAFRHLVRNQQFYPDGRISHHYFGDAYGVRAMFAYLHFLQNGMSCLKSNDDFQLITPKEIEDCAFRFYDMLADRQTEDGKLPMGYLEHSDGYNVADGGQITLAIAQSLPYITDYARKEKYQKLCSRFLNWAETFYIDSIRSAQLKISDPQEFEKGNAYEGMYGLGEYGRKKVLTGPSWVGADILAVQLCMGALQKDATRIQYQAIAKRNANYYVKAVYPASGYYQAEALFWVRSVLNDHNLNEIIDSNLKRTFIPPLLKGCENEMYLRGGRCTLNALPLLYYKRNIQDSPEVRAILLKYIWAFGSESSFGSMKRLSENYPKAVHGESLTVSKYAALSALWAMELLVPGSTLLPEMRKP
;
A
#
# COMPACT_ATOMS: atom_id res chain seq x y z
N MET A 1 -15.19 -46.05 -63.95
CA MET A 1 -13.73 -46.29 -63.88
C MET A 1 -13.03 -44.94 -63.84
N TYR A 2 -12.45 -44.59 -62.68
CA TYR A 2 -11.55 -43.46 -62.34
C TYR A 2 -11.93 -42.02 -62.76
N PRO A 3 -11.51 -40.95 -62.03
CA PRO A 3 -10.39 -40.92 -61.10
C PRO A 3 -10.68 -40.38 -59.68
N THR A 4 -9.80 -40.82 -58.78
CA THR A 4 -9.56 -40.34 -57.41
C THR A 4 -8.96 -38.93 -57.43
N ASP A 5 -9.65 -37.98 -56.82
CA ASP A 5 -9.12 -36.64 -56.60
C ASP A 5 -8.40 -36.54 -55.25
N ARG A 6 -7.10 -36.27 -55.31
CA ARG A 6 -6.25 -35.95 -54.15
C ARG A 6 -6.58 -34.54 -53.69
N SER A 7 -7.50 -34.38 -52.74
CA SER A 7 -7.59 -33.13 -51.98
C SER A 7 -6.37 -33.01 -51.05
N THR A 8 -5.41 -32.22 -51.48
CA THR A 8 -4.32 -31.76 -50.63
C THR A 8 -4.90 -30.91 -49.50
N ASN A 9 -5.04 -31.48 -48.31
CA ASN A 9 -5.23 -30.72 -47.07
C ASN A 9 -3.95 -29.94 -46.79
N SER A 10 -3.82 -28.77 -47.43
CA SER A 10 -2.87 -27.75 -47.02
C SER A 10 -3.44 -27.03 -45.80
N HIS A 11 -3.27 -27.63 -44.61
CA HIS A 11 -3.28 -26.86 -43.39
C HIS A 11 -2.00 -25.98 -43.40
N GLN A 12 -2.07 -24.83 -44.06
CA GLN A 12 -1.17 -23.72 -43.75
C GLN A 12 -1.46 -23.34 -42.30
N HIS A 13 -0.70 -23.91 -41.37
CA HIS A 13 -0.64 -23.41 -40.01
C HIS A 13 -0.11 -21.97 -40.09
N ASP A 14 -0.98 -20.98 -39.88
CA ASP A 14 -0.56 -19.61 -39.65
C ASP A 14 0.43 -19.61 -38.48
N LYS A 15 1.71 -19.38 -38.81
CA LYS A 15 2.77 -19.37 -37.81
C LYS A 15 2.54 -18.19 -36.88
N LYS A 16 2.65 -18.42 -35.58
CA LYS A 16 2.53 -17.35 -34.59
C LYS A 16 3.73 -16.41 -34.74
N LYS A 17 3.46 -15.10 -34.89
CA LYS A 17 4.50 -14.09 -35.12
C LYS A 17 5.09 -13.57 -33.81
N ILE A 18 6.42 -13.49 -33.76
CA ILE A 18 7.20 -12.87 -32.68
C ILE A 18 7.94 -11.67 -33.28
N ALA A 19 7.62 -10.47 -32.80
CA ALA A 19 8.30 -9.26 -33.20
C ALA A 19 9.55 -9.06 -32.33
N ILE A 20 10.69 -8.72 -32.94
CA ILE A 20 11.99 -8.64 -32.27
C ILE A 20 12.65 -7.30 -32.58
N TYR A 21 13.06 -6.58 -31.55
CA TYR A 21 13.86 -5.36 -31.66
C TYR A 21 15.19 -5.49 -30.91
N GLY A 22 16.29 -5.15 -31.60
CA GLY A 22 17.66 -5.23 -31.09
C GLY A 22 18.53 -6.24 -31.83
N ASP A 23 19.74 -5.83 -32.21
CA ASP A 23 20.64 -6.60 -33.06
C ASP A 23 21.21 -7.84 -32.36
N GLU A 24 21.44 -7.76 -31.05
CA GLU A 24 21.99 -8.85 -30.26
C GLU A 24 21.03 -10.06 -30.23
N LEU A 25 19.74 -9.81 -30.37
CA LEU A 25 18.69 -10.84 -30.38
C LEU A 25 18.49 -11.48 -31.77
N LYS A 26 19.15 -11.00 -32.83
CA LYS A 26 19.09 -11.63 -34.16
C LYS A 26 19.61 -13.07 -34.13
N GLY A 27 20.64 -13.34 -33.32
CA GLY A 27 21.18 -14.69 -33.11
C GLY A 27 20.20 -15.64 -32.43
N LEU A 28 19.34 -15.10 -31.55
CA LEU A 28 18.28 -15.85 -30.88
C LEU A 28 17.21 -16.30 -31.88
N ALA A 29 16.80 -15.43 -32.80
CA ALA A 29 15.80 -15.78 -33.83
C ALA A 29 16.23 -16.99 -34.67
N LYS A 30 17.53 -17.12 -34.99
CA LYS A 30 18.09 -18.29 -35.69
C LYS A 30 18.04 -19.57 -34.84
N LYS A 31 18.20 -19.47 -33.53
CA LYS A 31 18.14 -20.59 -32.59
C LYS A 31 16.69 -20.98 -32.24
N ILE A 32 15.79 -20.01 -32.06
CA ILE A 32 14.35 -20.23 -31.96
C ILE A 32 13.86 -20.95 -33.22
N LYS A 33 14.28 -20.53 -34.42
CA LYS A 33 13.97 -21.25 -35.68
C LYS A 33 14.53 -22.69 -35.75
N ARG A 34 15.60 -23.02 -35.02
CA ARG A 34 16.21 -24.36 -34.99
C ARG A 34 15.64 -25.28 -33.89
N GLY A 35 15.15 -24.70 -32.79
CA GLY A 35 14.61 -25.45 -31.64
C GLY A 35 13.08 -25.40 -31.52
N VAL A 36 12.40 -24.52 -32.28
CA VAL A 36 10.99 -24.22 -32.10
C VAL A 36 10.24 -24.24 -33.43
N ASN A 37 9.70 -25.40 -33.80
CA ASN A 37 8.75 -25.51 -34.90
C ASN A 37 7.47 -24.72 -34.57
N GLY A 38 7.04 -23.77 -35.41
CA GLY A 38 5.72 -23.14 -35.31
C GLY A 38 5.67 -21.60 -35.17
N PHE A 39 6.80 -20.93 -34.92
CA PHE A 39 6.85 -19.46 -34.86
C PHE A 39 7.52 -18.82 -36.08
N GLU A 40 7.01 -17.66 -36.47
CA GLU A 40 7.64 -16.74 -37.42
C GLU A 40 8.26 -15.57 -36.65
N THR A 41 9.48 -15.18 -36.99
CA THR A 41 10.14 -14.02 -36.36
C THR A 41 10.20 -12.84 -37.32
N ILE A 42 9.78 -11.67 -36.86
CA ILE A 42 9.81 -10.41 -37.58
C ILE A 42 10.80 -9.49 -36.90
N HIS A 43 11.82 -9.05 -37.63
CA HIS A 43 12.80 -8.09 -37.10
C HIS A 43 12.30 -6.67 -37.37
N LEU A 44 12.12 -5.91 -36.30
CA LEU A 44 11.64 -4.55 -36.36
C LEU A 44 12.80 -3.57 -36.57
N THR A 45 12.59 -2.60 -37.47
CA THR A 45 13.37 -1.36 -37.48
C THR A 45 12.86 -0.43 -36.37
N ARG A 46 13.54 0.71 -36.16
CA ARG A 46 13.04 1.78 -35.26
C ARG A 46 11.62 2.22 -35.62
N ALA A 47 11.35 2.45 -36.91
CA ALA A 47 10.02 2.79 -37.41
C ALA A 47 9.00 1.67 -37.17
N GLY A 48 9.41 0.41 -37.37
CA GLY A 48 8.56 -0.76 -37.10
C GLY A 48 8.18 -0.89 -35.62
N LEU A 49 9.12 -0.62 -34.69
CA LEU A 49 8.82 -0.61 -33.27
C LEU A 49 7.84 0.51 -32.88
N ASN A 50 7.95 1.69 -33.50
CA ASN A 50 7.05 2.81 -33.24
C ASN A 50 5.62 2.59 -33.76
N ALA A 51 5.45 1.68 -34.73
CA ALA A 51 4.17 1.32 -35.33
C ALA A 51 3.62 -0.03 -34.82
N ILE A 52 4.26 -0.65 -33.81
CA ILE A 52 3.93 -2.01 -33.38
C ILE A 52 2.48 -2.14 -32.91
N SER A 53 1.82 -3.23 -33.32
CA SER A 53 0.48 -3.60 -32.93
C SER A 53 0.36 -5.09 -32.62
N THR A 54 -0.72 -5.51 -31.98
CA THR A 54 -0.99 -6.94 -31.73
C THR A 54 -1.29 -7.74 -33.01
N ALA A 55 -1.52 -7.06 -34.15
CA ALA A 55 -1.63 -7.69 -35.47
C ALA A 55 -0.27 -8.14 -36.02
N ASP A 56 0.83 -7.49 -35.62
CA ASP A 56 2.19 -7.86 -36.02
C ASP A 56 2.72 -9.08 -35.25
N GLY A 57 2.09 -9.41 -34.12
CA GLY A 57 2.41 -10.55 -33.28
C GLY A 57 1.88 -10.38 -31.86
N GLN A 58 1.59 -11.49 -31.19
CA GLN A 58 1.15 -11.49 -29.78
C GLN A 58 2.31 -11.38 -28.79
N LEU A 59 3.56 -11.41 -29.27
CA LEU A 59 4.76 -11.24 -28.46
C LEU A 59 5.75 -10.27 -29.10
N LEU A 60 6.20 -9.29 -28.30
CA LEU A 60 7.28 -8.37 -28.60
C LEU A 60 8.51 -8.71 -27.71
N LEU A 61 9.65 -8.97 -28.34
CA LEU A 61 10.92 -9.24 -27.67
C LEU A 61 11.87 -8.06 -27.86
N LEU A 62 12.35 -7.50 -26.74
CA LEU A 62 13.15 -6.27 -26.70
C LEU A 62 14.54 -6.55 -26.14
N SER A 63 15.58 -6.08 -26.83
CA SER A 63 16.95 -6.02 -26.31
C SER A 63 17.08 -4.84 -25.36
N GLY A 64 17.46 -5.11 -24.11
CA GLY A 64 17.80 -4.12 -23.09
C GLY A 64 19.30 -3.98 -22.89
N SER A 65 20.11 -4.18 -23.94
CA SER A 65 21.55 -3.90 -23.92
C SER A 65 21.85 -2.40 -23.85
N THR A 66 20.97 -1.60 -24.43
CA THR A 66 21.02 -0.14 -24.51
C THR A 66 19.59 0.42 -24.37
N PRO A 67 19.42 1.71 -24.05
CA PRO A 67 18.10 2.33 -24.00
C PRO A 67 17.37 2.20 -25.33
N LEU A 68 16.08 1.84 -25.28
CA LEU A 68 15.22 1.80 -26.45
C LEU A 68 14.99 3.21 -27.01
N PRO A 69 14.58 3.36 -28.29
CA PRO A 69 14.16 4.65 -28.83
C PRO A 69 13.08 5.28 -27.94
N PRO A 70 13.27 6.50 -27.41
CA PRO A 70 12.35 7.03 -26.41
C PRO A 70 10.90 7.14 -26.87
N GLU A 71 10.69 7.42 -28.16
CA GLU A 71 9.36 7.53 -28.77
C GLU A 71 8.63 6.19 -28.89
N SER A 72 9.35 5.06 -28.82
CA SER A 72 8.73 3.73 -28.91
C SER A 72 7.98 3.33 -27.64
N ARG A 73 8.22 4.00 -26.51
CA ARG A 73 7.56 3.68 -25.23
C ARG A 73 6.04 3.83 -25.29
N ILE A 74 5.56 4.84 -26.00
CA ILE A 74 4.12 5.05 -26.19
C ILE A 74 3.52 3.88 -26.98
N ALA A 75 4.21 3.42 -28.02
CA ALA A 75 3.79 2.28 -28.82
C ALA A 75 3.79 0.97 -28.00
N ILE A 76 4.84 0.74 -27.19
CA ILE A 76 4.92 -0.40 -26.26
C ILE A 76 3.79 -0.36 -25.23
N ASN A 77 3.47 0.81 -24.67
CA ASN A 77 2.35 0.96 -23.73
C ASN A 77 1.00 0.61 -24.38
N ARG A 78 0.75 1.12 -25.58
CA ARG A 78 -0.47 0.78 -26.35
C ARG A 78 -0.53 -0.71 -26.69
N TYR A 79 0.61 -1.29 -27.06
CA TYR A 79 0.73 -2.71 -27.37
C TYR A 79 0.38 -3.59 -26.16
N LEU A 80 0.88 -3.27 -24.98
CA LEU A 80 0.51 -3.93 -23.72
C LEU A 80 -0.97 -3.73 -23.38
N SER A 81 -1.47 -2.50 -23.49
CA SER A 81 -2.88 -2.18 -23.21
C SER A 81 -3.86 -2.91 -24.15
N ALA A 82 -3.41 -3.26 -25.36
CA ALA A 82 -4.15 -4.06 -26.32
C ALA A 82 -4.03 -5.59 -26.08
N GLY A 83 -3.42 -6.02 -24.97
CA GLY A 83 -3.27 -7.43 -24.59
C GLY A 83 -2.01 -8.13 -25.14
N GLY A 84 -1.12 -7.39 -25.82
CA GLY A 84 0.16 -7.90 -26.31
C GLY A 84 1.10 -8.27 -25.17
N ASN A 85 2.02 -9.22 -25.39
CA ASN A 85 2.97 -9.64 -24.37
C ASN A 85 4.38 -9.09 -24.67
N VAL A 86 5.11 -8.65 -23.66
CA VAL A 86 6.48 -8.11 -23.82
C VAL A 86 7.47 -8.97 -23.05
N ILE A 87 8.60 -9.29 -23.67
CA ILE A 87 9.78 -9.82 -22.98
C ILE A 87 10.93 -8.84 -23.18
N VAL A 88 11.59 -8.43 -22.11
CA VAL A 88 12.78 -7.58 -22.16
C VAL A 88 13.99 -8.36 -21.62
N VAL A 89 15.06 -8.39 -22.40
CA VAL A 89 16.30 -9.09 -22.03
C VAL A 89 17.41 -8.05 -21.77
N GLY A 90 17.82 -7.90 -20.52
CA GLY A 90 18.75 -6.85 -20.07
C GLY A 90 18.01 -5.65 -19.49
N ASP A 91 18.61 -5.02 -18.49
CA ASP A 91 18.03 -4.00 -17.61
C ASP A 91 18.11 -2.55 -18.14
N LYS A 92 18.82 -2.32 -19.25
CA LYS A 92 19.07 -0.95 -19.75
C LYS A 92 18.02 -0.44 -20.73
N GLY A 93 17.10 -1.29 -21.20
CA GLY A 93 16.11 -0.93 -22.23
C GLY A 93 15.25 0.28 -21.89
N PHE A 94 15.02 0.52 -20.59
CA PHE A 94 14.22 1.63 -20.09
C PHE A 94 15.03 2.61 -19.21
N ASP A 95 16.38 2.49 -19.19
CA ASP A 95 17.25 3.40 -18.44
C ASP A 95 17.60 4.67 -19.23
N TYR A 96 16.77 5.69 -19.06
CA TYR A 96 16.98 7.03 -19.62
C TYR A 96 17.65 7.99 -18.63
N ALA A 97 18.20 7.50 -17.51
CA ALA A 97 18.76 8.37 -16.48
C ALA A 97 19.90 9.24 -17.04
N PRO A 98 19.89 10.57 -16.80
CA PRO A 98 20.86 11.48 -17.39
C PRO A 98 22.25 11.33 -16.77
N GLN A 99 23.28 11.76 -17.50
CA GLN A 99 24.64 11.89 -16.97
C GLN A 99 25.19 13.28 -17.28
N ALA A 100 25.39 14.08 -16.24
CA ALA A 100 25.85 15.46 -16.37
C ALA A 100 27.34 15.57 -16.75
N THR A 101 27.64 16.53 -17.62
CA THR A 101 28.99 17.04 -17.93
C THR A 101 28.91 18.54 -18.24
N ASP A 102 30.05 19.23 -18.19
CA ASP A 102 30.16 20.66 -18.57
C ASP A 102 29.20 21.58 -17.79
N GLU A 103 29.27 21.56 -16.46
CA GLU A 103 28.37 22.32 -15.59
C GLU A 103 28.61 23.84 -15.65
N VAL A 104 27.53 24.61 -15.82
CA VAL A 104 27.50 26.08 -15.87
C VAL A 104 26.71 26.61 -14.66
N PRO A 105 27.36 27.23 -13.67
CA PRO A 105 26.69 27.71 -12.45
C PRO A 105 25.62 28.77 -12.73
N LEU A 106 24.45 28.62 -12.11
CA LEU A 106 23.32 29.56 -12.26
C LEU A 106 23.32 30.67 -11.22
N VAL A 107 23.71 30.37 -9.98
CA VAL A 107 23.48 31.25 -8.81
C VAL A 107 24.72 31.35 -7.92
N LYS A 108 24.84 32.48 -7.21
CA LYS A 108 25.80 32.70 -6.13
C LYS A 108 25.04 33.22 -4.90
N PHE A 109 24.75 32.36 -3.93
CA PHE A 109 23.84 32.71 -2.83
C PHE A 109 24.31 33.85 -1.91
N SER A 110 25.61 34.19 -1.91
CA SER A 110 26.17 35.37 -1.20
C SER A 110 25.81 36.67 -1.89
N ASP A 111 25.49 36.61 -3.18
CA ASP A 111 25.02 37.74 -3.94
C ASP A 111 23.49 37.73 -3.97
N ARG A 112 22.88 38.61 -3.16
CA ARG A 112 21.42 38.71 -3.08
C ARG A 112 20.77 39.18 -4.39
N SER A 113 21.53 39.77 -5.32
CA SER A 113 21.01 40.14 -6.64
C SER A 113 20.83 38.94 -7.58
N SER A 114 21.47 37.79 -7.28
CA SER A 114 21.44 36.63 -8.16
C SER A 114 20.20 35.74 -8.00
N TYR A 115 19.30 36.05 -7.06
CA TYR A 115 18.08 35.28 -6.81
C TYR A 115 17.02 36.09 -6.06
N GLN A 116 15.75 35.70 -6.20
CA GLN A 116 14.62 36.24 -5.46
C GLN A 116 13.95 35.15 -4.63
N ILE A 117 13.24 35.53 -3.57
CA ILE A 117 12.45 34.58 -2.76
C ILE A 117 11.01 35.03 -2.82
N ASN A 118 10.21 34.27 -3.58
CA ASN A 118 8.83 34.61 -3.89
C ASN A 118 7.88 33.72 -3.08
N ARG A 119 6.86 34.32 -2.48
CA ARG A 119 5.73 33.61 -1.87
C ARG A 119 4.68 33.35 -2.94
N LYS A 120 4.11 32.15 -2.99
CA LYS A 120 2.99 31.86 -3.91
C LYS A 120 1.66 32.37 -3.35
N GLU A 121 0.84 32.96 -4.22
CA GLU A 121 -0.46 33.58 -3.87
C GLU A 121 -1.55 32.59 -3.43
N LYS A 122 -1.47 31.32 -3.82
CA LYS A 122 -2.50 30.32 -3.50
C LYS A 122 -2.38 29.86 -2.05
N GLU A 123 -2.91 30.66 -1.13
CA GLU A 123 -2.85 30.38 0.31
C GLU A 123 -3.96 29.42 0.74
N LEU A 124 -3.62 28.52 1.66
CA LEU A 124 -4.56 27.60 2.30
C LEU A 124 -4.67 28.01 3.77
N PRO A 125 -5.88 28.02 4.36
CA PRO A 125 -6.09 28.48 5.72
C PRO A 125 -5.27 27.66 6.74
N GLY A 126 -4.72 28.33 7.75
CA GLY A 126 -3.95 27.73 8.85
C GLY A 126 -2.79 28.60 9.36
N TYR A 127 -2.37 28.39 10.62
CA TYR A 127 -1.22 29.09 11.24
C TYR A 127 0.11 28.55 10.69
N ARG A 128 0.99 29.42 10.17
CA ARG A 128 2.28 29.06 9.56
C ARG A 128 3.43 29.88 10.14
N GLU A 129 4.62 29.29 10.18
CA GLU A 129 5.81 29.93 10.74
C GLU A 129 6.55 30.74 9.66
N LYS A 130 7.10 31.90 10.06
CA LYS A 130 8.00 32.65 9.17
C LYS A 130 9.31 31.89 9.07
N ALA A 131 9.71 31.51 7.86
CA ALA A 131 10.98 30.82 7.64
C ALA A 131 12.18 31.68 8.03
N THR A 132 13.16 31.06 8.67
CA THR A 132 14.52 31.57 8.77
C THR A 132 15.27 31.21 7.48
N ILE A 133 16.00 32.17 6.93
CA ILE A 133 16.73 32.03 5.67
C ILE A 133 18.18 32.39 5.94
N LYS A 134 19.11 31.50 5.60
CA LYS A 134 20.54 31.66 5.89
C LYS A 134 21.40 31.22 4.72
N VAL A 135 22.42 32.01 4.41
CA VAL A 135 23.53 31.58 3.54
C VAL A 135 24.56 30.86 4.40
N THR A 136 24.99 29.69 3.96
CA THR A 136 25.92 28.81 4.67
C THR A 136 26.86 28.12 3.67
N THR A 137 27.64 27.15 4.13
CA THR A 137 28.44 26.26 3.29
C THR A 137 27.95 24.82 3.38
N SER A 138 27.83 24.13 2.25
CA SER A 138 27.61 22.68 2.20
C SER A 138 28.88 21.90 2.61
N PRO A 139 28.79 20.58 2.87
CA PRO A 139 29.93 19.77 3.35
C PRO A 139 31.17 19.77 2.43
N ASP A 140 30.98 20.08 1.15
CA ASP A 140 32.02 20.26 0.13
C ASP A 140 32.58 21.69 0.08
N ASN A 141 32.34 22.51 1.10
CA ASN A 141 32.72 23.92 1.21
C ASN A 141 32.20 24.81 0.06
N LYS A 142 31.08 24.42 -0.55
CA LYS A 142 30.38 25.24 -1.53
C LYS A 142 29.32 26.09 -0.86
N GLU A 143 29.01 27.22 -1.46
CA GLU A 143 27.99 28.11 -0.95
C GLU A 143 26.59 27.47 -1.06
N ALA A 144 25.80 27.62 0.00
CA ALA A 144 24.49 27.02 0.15
C ALA A 144 23.48 28.02 0.72
N LEU A 145 22.21 27.82 0.41
CA LEU A 145 21.08 28.53 0.99
C LEU A 145 20.21 27.53 1.77
N GLU A 146 19.94 27.83 3.04
CA GLU A 146 19.08 27.04 3.92
C GLU A 146 17.82 27.83 4.28
N LEU A 147 16.69 27.14 4.27
CA LEU A 147 15.41 27.65 4.73
C LEU A 147 14.81 26.68 5.74
N PHE A 148 14.45 27.18 6.91
CA PHE A 148 13.90 26.33 7.96
C PHE A 148 12.91 27.04 8.88
N THR A 149 12.16 26.22 9.60
CA THR A 149 11.18 26.55 10.63
C THR A 149 11.41 25.62 11.81
N THR A 150 10.84 25.91 12.98
CA THR A 150 11.12 25.18 14.21
C THR A 150 9.92 24.44 14.79
N LYS A 151 8.70 24.79 14.38
CA LYS A 151 7.46 24.22 14.92
C LYS A 151 6.48 23.76 13.86
N LYS A 152 6.30 24.56 12.79
CA LYS A 152 5.28 24.33 11.76
C LYS A 152 5.83 24.73 10.39
N ALA A 153 5.13 24.34 9.34
CA ALA A 153 5.55 24.66 7.99
C ALA A 153 5.64 26.16 7.69
N MET A 154 6.52 26.50 6.76
CA MET A 154 6.60 27.81 6.13
C MET A 154 5.50 28.00 5.06
N HIS A 155 5.35 29.20 4.50
CA HIS A 155 4.52 29.41 3.31
C HIS A 155 5.09 28.64 2.10
N SER A 156 4.26 28.42 1.07
CA SER A 156 4.79 28.02 -0.24
C SER A 156 5.74 29.11 -0.73
N MET A 157 7.03 28.79 -0.76
CA MET A 157 8.10 29.73 -1.08
C MET A 157 9.06 29.11 -2.08
N MET A 158 9.40 29.88 -3.11
CA MET A 158 10.32 29.46 -4.16
C MET A 158 11.51 30.42 -4.21
N VAL A 159 12.72 29.87 -4.30
CA VAL A 159 13.94 30.58 -4.65
C VAL A 159 13.99 30.65 -6.17
N GLU A 160 13.75 31.83 -6.72
CA GLU A 160 13.68 32.10 -8.15
C GLU A 160 15.01 32.65 -8.67
N ILE A 161 15.52 32.08 -9.76
CA ILE A 161 16.82 32.38 -10.35
C ILE A 161 16.62 32.61 -11.85
N SER A 162 17.15 33.71 -12.37
CA SER A 162 17.16 33.97 -13.81
C SER A 162 18.17 33.06 -14.50
N ALA A 163 17.75 32.44 -15.61
CA ALA A 163 18.59 31.57 -16.43
C ALA A 163 18.84 32.15 -17.84
N GLN A 164 18.20 33.27 -18.18
CA GLN A 164 18.09 33.81 -19.53
C GLN A 164 19.44 33.98 -20.25
N ASP A 165 20.48 34.42 -19.55
CA ASP A 165 21.80 34.67 -20.14
C ASP A 165 22.72 33.43 -20.19
N LYS A 166 22.26 32.29 -19.64
CA LYS A 166 23.08 31.08 -19.46
C LYS A 166 22.56 29.87 -20.22
N VAL A 167 21.30 29.88 -20.63
CA VAL A 167 20.65 28.77 -21.33
C VAL A 167 21.23 28.59 -22.74
N LYS A 168 21.43 27.33 -23.13
CA LYS A 168 21.85 26.93 -24.47
C LYS A 168 21.17 25.61 -24.84
N PRO A 169 20.92 25.33 -26.13
CA PRO A 169 20.23 24.10 -26.56
C PRO A 169 20.87 22.80 -26.03
N GLU A 170 22.20 22.77 -25.90
CA GLU A 170 22.94 21.60 -25.42
C GLU A 170 22.90 21.41 -23.89
N LEU A 171 22.53 22.44 -23.13
CA LEU A 171 22.46 22.42 -21.66
C LEU A 171 21.11 21.86 -21.18
N SER A 172 20.88 20.58 -21.46
CA SER A 172 19.59 19.91 -21.26
C SER A 172 19.30 19.40 -19.84
N LEU A 173 20.22 19.60 -18.89
CA LEU A 173 20.12 19.11 -17.53
C LEU A 173 20.19 20.24 -16.49
N LEU A 174 19.50 20.04 -15.38
CA LEU A 174 19.63 20.82 -14.15
C LEU A 174 20.35 19.98 -13.09
N THR A 175 21.46 20.48 -12.55
CA THR A 175 22.18 19.85 -11.44
C THR A 175 22.19 20.73 -10.21
N PHE A 176 22.09 20.12 -9.04
CA PHE A 176 22.19 20.80 -7.75
C PHE A 176 22.52 19.81 -6.65
N ASN A 177 23.05 20.31 -5.55
CA ASN A 177 23.11 19.58 -4.29
C ASN A 177 21.95 20.06 -3.42
N ALA A 178 21.27 19.14 -2.74
CA ALA A 178 20.22 19.50 -1.80
C ALA A 178 20.17 18.56 -0.61
N LYS A 179 19.54 19.05 0.46
CA LYS A 179 19.22 18.32 1.67
C LYS A 179 17.85 18.74 2.17
N GLY A 180 17.07 17.80 2.67
CA GLY A 180 15.78 18.02 3.32
C GLY A 180 15.80 17.64 4.80
N SER A 181 14.63 17.27 5.31
CA SER A 181 14.45 16.69 6.63
C SER A 181 13.45 15.54 6.57
N PRO A 182 13.29 14.73 7.64
CA PRO A 182 12.27 13.68 7.66
C PRO A 182 10.84 14.16 7.35
N TYR A 183 10.54 15.43 7.62
CA TYR A 183 9.24 16.06 7.38
C TYR A 183 9.18 16.93 6.11
N MET A 184 10.34 17.22 5.52
CA MET A 184 10.52 17.94 4.26
C MET A 184 11.40 17.10 3.33
N ASP A 185 10.84 16.00 2.82
CA ASP A 185 11.51 15.02 1.97
C ASP A 185 11.20 15.18 0.48
N LEU A 186 10.62 16.33 0.09
CA LEU A 186 10.23 16.63 -1.28
C LEU A 186 10.49 18.09 -1.63
N LEU A 187 11.26 18.32 -2.68
CA LEU A 187 11.53 19.63 -3.25
C LEU A 187 10.64 19.84 -4.49
N ALA A 188 10.00 21.00 -4.58
CA ALA A 188 9.28 21.41 -5.77
C ALA A 188 10.17 22.27 -6.67
N LEU A 189 10.10 22.03 -7.97
CA LEU A 189 10.76 22.81 -9.00
C LEU A 189 9.71 23.36 -9.96
N GLU A 190 9.86 24.64 -10.31
CA GLU A 190 9.04 25.33 -11.31
C GLU A 190 9.97 26.02 -12.31
N ILE A 191 9.65 25.90 -13.59
CA ILE A 191 10.31 26.66 -14.66
C ILE A 191 9.26 27.53 -15.34
N VAL A 192 9.59 28.79 -15.57
CA VAL A 192 8.83 29.66 -16.47
C VAL A 192 9.63 29.84 -17.73
N ASP A 193 9.03 29.53 -18.88
CA ASP A 193 9.66 29.78 -20.18
C ASP A 193 9.44 31.22 -20.66
N HIS A 194 10.05 31.59 -21.78
CA HIS A 194 9.93 32.92 -22.37
C HIS A 194 8.50 33.30 -22.81
N THR A 195 7.60 32.32 -22.98
CA THR A 195 6.18 32.56 -23.28
C THR A 195 5.34 32.82 -22.03
N GLY A 196 5.93 32.66 -20.84
CA GLY A 196 5.25 32.76 -19.56
C GLY A 196 4.62 31.45 -19.08
N LYS A 197 4.77 30.35 -19.84
CA LYS A 197 4.21 29.04 -19.50
C LYS A 197 5.02 28.38 -18.39
N LYS A 198 4.32 27.76 -17.45
CA LYS A 198 4.90 27.12 -16.26
C LYS A 198 5.04 25.62 -16.43
N TRP A 199 6.15 25.10 -15.94
CA TRP A 199 6.53 23.71 -15.98
C TRP A 199 6.95 23.24 -14.60
N TYR A 200 6.50 22.05 -14.21
CA TYR A 200 6.68 21.53 -12.85
C TYR A 200 7.52 20.27 -12.85
N ASN A 201 8.32 20.12 -11.80
CA ASN A 201 8.97 18.86 -11.44
C ASN A 201 9.06 18.76 -9.91
N PHE A 202 9.25 17.55 -9.41
CA PHE A 202 9.39 17.26 -7.98
C PHE A 202 10.56 16.32 -7.78
N THR A 203 11.29 16.49 -6.67
CA THR A 203 12.46 15.66 -6.38
C THR A 203 12.45 15.24 -4.92
N LYS A 204 12.60 13.93 -4.69
CA LYS A 204 12.76 13.39 -3.34
C LYS A 204 14.07 13.89 -2.73
N LEU A 205 14.01 14.39 -1.50
CA LEU A 205 15.16 14.75 -0.69
C LEU A 205 15.53 13.63 0.29
N THR A 206 16.81 13.58 0.67
CA THR A 206 17.29 12.86 1.84
C THR A 206 17.56 13.85 2.98
N ASP A 207 17.84 13.35 4.18
CA ASP A 207 18.32 14.15 5.31
C ASP A 207 19.85 14.39 5.27
N THR A 208 20.50 13.95 4.20
CA THR A 208 21.91 14.20 3.86
C THR A 208 22.01 15.13 2.64
N TRP A 209 23.18 15.72 2.44
CA TRP A 209 23.45 16.46 1.21
C TRP A 209 23.75 15.49 0.08
N GLU A 210 22.89 15.47 -0.94
CA GLU A 210 23.05 14.61 -2.11
C GLU A 210 23.08 15.44 -3.39
N LYS A 211 23.74 14.91 -4.43
CA LYS A 211 23.74 15.51 -5.76
C LYS A 211 22.56 14.99 -6.57
N TYR A 212 21.82 15.90 -7.18
CA TYR A 212 20.68 15.64 -8.04
C TYR A 212 21.00 16.05 -9.48
N THR A 213 20.46 15.29 -10.43
CA THR A 213 20.57 15.57 -11.86
C THR A 213 19.21 15.30 -12.50
N LEU A 214 18.56 16.35 -12.99
CA LEU A 214 17.24 16.30 -13.60
C LEU A 214 17.35 16.62 -15.08
N SER A 215 16.62 15.88 -15.91
CA SER A 215 16.44 16.24 -17.32
C SER A 215 15.37 17.32 -17.44
N PHE A 216 15.56 18.33 -18.29
CA PHE A 216 14.46 19.24 -18.61
C PHE A 216 13.30 18.54 -19.34
N ALA A 217 13.53 17.37 -19.92
CA ALA A 217 12.46 16.52 -20.45
C ALA A 217 11.56 15.93 -19.34
N ASP A 218 11.96 15.97 -18.08
CA ASP A 218 11.12 15.50 -16.96
C ASP A 218 10.12 16.56 -16.46
N PHE A 219 10.20 17.80 -16.94
CA PHE A 219 9.29 18.85 -16.52
C PHE A 219 7.96 18.75 -17.27
N ILE A 220 6.84 18.72 -16.54
CA ILE A 220 5.49 18.63 -17.11
C ILE A 220 4.83 20.02 -17.04
N PRO A 221 4.27 20.53 -18.15
CA PRO A 221 3.65 21.85 -18.13
C PRO A 221 2.31 21.82 -17.39
N GLU A 222 1.94 22.96 -16.83
CA GLU A 222 0.77 23.10 -15.96
C GLU A 222 -0.58 22.85 -16.66
N ASP A 223 -0.60 23.05 -17.98
CA ASP A 223 -1.76 22.84 -18.86
C ASP A 223 -1.81 21.42 -19.46
N TYR A 224 -0.86 20.54 -19.12
CA TYR A 224 -0.89 19.15 -19.57
C TYR A 224 -2.04 18.39 -18.90
N ASN A 225 -3.11 18.18 -19.65
CA ASN A 225 -4.35 17.58 -19.18
C ASN A 225 -4.72 16.28 -19.91
N ASN A 226 -4.08 15.96 -21.04
CA ASN A 226 -4.38 14.78 -21.86
C ASN A 226 -3.16 13.85 -22.01
N PRO A 227 -3.17 12.65 -21.40
CA PRO A 227 -2.05 11.72 -21.46
C PRO A 227 -1.84 11.09 -22.85
N ASN A 228 -2.81 11.25 -23.77
CA ASN A 228 -2.78 10.68 -25.12
C ASN A 228 -2.23 11.65 -26.19
N GLU A 229 -2.01 12.91 -25.84
CA GLU A 229 -1.39 13.89 -26.75
C GLU A 229 0.13 13.74 -26.78
N ALA A 230 0.76 14.35 -27.79
CA ALA A 230 2.21 14.38 -27.88
C ALA A 230 2.79 14.99 -26.61
N TYR A 231 3.71 14.27 -25.96
CA TYR A 231 4.28 14.73 -24.70
C TYR A 231 5.11 16.00 -24.93
N PRO A 232 4.79 17.11 -24.25
CA PRO A 232 5.49 18.38 -24.43
C PRO A 232 6.89 18.28 -23.84
N LEU A 233 7.91 18.66 -24.63
CA LEU A 233 9.29 18.76 -24.16
C LEU A 233 9.65 20.23 -23.95
N LEU A 234 10.04 20.58 -22.73
CA LEU A 234 10.64 21.89 -22.45
C LEU A 234 11.94 22.01 -23.26
N ARG A 235 12.14 23.09 -24.00
CA ARG A 235 13.42 23.32 -24.69
C ARG A 235 14.36 24.11 -23.79
N PRO A 236 15.63 23.70 -23.61
CA PRO A 236 16.55 24.39 -22.70
C PRO A 236 16.70 25.89 -22.99
N GLU A 237 16.81 26.26 -24.27
CA GLU A 237 16.93 27.64 -24.73
C GLU A 237 15.68 28.50 -24.45
N ASN A 238 14.54 27.90 -24.14
CA ASN A 238 13.31 28.62 -23.84
C ASN A 238 13.18 29.03 -22.37
N ILE A 239 14.05 28.52 -21.50
CA ILE A 239 13.96 28.71 -20.05
C ILE A 239 14.28 30.17 -19.69
N ARG A 240 13.36 30.85 -18.99
CA ARG A 240 13.56 32.20 -18.49
C ARG A 240 14.00 32.20 -17.03
N THR A 241 13.23 31.51 -16.18
CA THR A 241 13.48 31.45 -14.73
C THR A 241 13.35 30.02 -14.22
N ILE A 242 14.20 29.66 -13.27
CA ILE A 242 14.16 28.40 -12.52
C ILE A 242 13.84 28.74 -11.07
N SER A 243 12.79 28.12 -10.54
CA SER A 243 12.28 28.30 -9.19
C SER A 243 12.37 26.99 -8.43
N ILE A 244 12.92 27.00 -7.21
CA ILE A 244 13.09 25.80 -6.39
C ILE A 244 12.66 26.09 -4.95
N GLY A 245 11.84 25.21 -4.36
CA GLY A 245 11.46 25.35 -2.95
C GLY A 245 10.26 24.52 -2.52
N VAL A 246 9.38 25.13 -1.72
CA VAL A 246 8.30 24.46 -1.00
C VAL A 246 6.97 24.62 -1.73
N ASN A 247 6.32 23.50 -2.02
CA ASN A 247 4.92 23.46 -2.43
C ASN A 247 4.06 22.80 -1.33
N LEU A 248 3.31 23.60 -0.58
CA LEU A 248 2.48 23.08 0.52
C LEU A 248 1.35 22.14 0.07
N LEU A 249 1.05 22.04 -1.22
CA LEU A 249 0.13 21.01 -1.72
C LEU A 249 0.72 19.59 -1.57
N THR A 250 2.03 19.47 -1.40
CA THR A 250 2.74 18.18 -1.48
C THR A 250 3.57 17.84 -0.24
N VAL A 251 3.61 18.68 0.82
CA VAL A 251 4.43 18.47 2.02
C VAL A 251 3.70 18.79 3.34
N TRP A 252 4.25 18.35 4.49
CA TRP A 252 3.56 18.31 5.80
C TRP A 252 3.52 19.68 6.40
N ARG A 253 2.31 20.17 6.68
CA ARG A 253 2.11 21.55 7.12
C ARG A 253 2.27 21.69 8.63
N GLU A 254 2.12 20.58 9.33
CA GLU A 254 2.02 20.42 10.76
C GLU A 254 3.37 20.34 11.46
N LYS A 255 4.42 20.12 10.68
CA LYS A 255 5.77 19.88 11.17
C LYS A 255 6.70 20.98 10.73
N GLU A 256 7.78 21.10 11.47
CA GLU A 256 8.93 21.90 11.07
C GLU A 256 9.45 21.44 9.71
N MET A 257 9.85 22.41 8.91
CA MET A 257 10.47 22.21 7.62
C MET A 257 11.92 22.65 7.69
N TYR A 258 12.78 21.89 7.03
CA TYR A 258 14.15 22.29 6.72
C TYR A 258 14.47 21.80 5.32
N TRP A 259 15.06 22.68 4.50
CA TRP A 259 15.73 22.28 3.28
C TRP A 259 16.90 23.22 2.97
N GLY A 260 17.90 22.68 2.29
CA GLY A 260 19.07 23.40 1.82
C GLY A 260 19.35 23.09 0.36
N ILE A 261 19.93 24.05 -0.36
CA ILE A 261 20.37 23.90 -1.75
C ILE A 261 21.75 24.53 -1.96
N SER A 262 22.59 23.89 -2.78
CA SER A 262 23.89 24.38 -3.22
C SER A 262 24.19 23.97 -4.67
N CYS A 263 25.19 24.60 -5.29
CA CYS A 263 25.73 24.22 -6.60
C CYS A 263 24.72 24.15 -7.76
N LEU A 264 23.66 24.98 -7.77
CA LEU A 264 22.67 24.96 -8.84
C LEU A 264 23.31 25.37 -10.18
N SER A 265 23.26 24.47 -11.16
CA SER A 265 23.94 24.60 -12.45
C SER A 265 23.13 24.00 -13.61
N LEU A 266 23.37 24.51 -14.82
CA LEU A 266 22.96 23.86 -16.06
C LEU A 266 24.06 22.91 -16.53
N ALA A 267 23.73 21.79 -17.18
CA ALA A 267 24.73 20.85 -17.66
C ALA A 267 24.32 20.19 -18.98
N LYS A 268 25.30 19.66 -19.72
CA LYS A 268 25.05 18.82 -20.90
C LYS A 268 24.77 17.38 -20.47
N ASN A 269 23.96 16.67 -21.26
CA ASN A 269 23.78 15.24 -21.09
C ASN A 269 24.78 14.43 -21.91
N LYS A 270 25.71 13.74 -21.25
CA LYS A 270 26.72 12.89 -21.91
C LYS A 270 26.09 11.75 -22.72
N LYS A 271 24.90 11.26 -22.33
CA LYS A 271 24.22 10.16 -23.03
C LYS A 271 23.58 10.59 -24.37
N ASP A 272 23.47 11.89 -24.63
CA ASP A 272 22.78 12.45 -25.82
C ASP A 272 21.34 11.93 -26.00
N ILE A 273 20.65 11.70 -24.88
CA ILE A 273 19.24 11.27 -24.87
C ILE A 273 18.43 12.38 -24.21
N TYR A 274 17.43 12.90 -24.92
CA TYR A 274 16.52 13.91 -24.41
C TYR A 274 15.08 13.41 -24.38
N ALA A 275 14.72 12.73 -23.29
CA ALA A 275 13.39 12.18 -23.10
C ALA A 275 13.05 12.05 -21.60
N PRO A 276 11.75 11.98 -21.24
CA PRO A 276 11.36 11.82 -19.85
C PRO A 276 11.87 10.49 -19.31
N THR A 277 12.24 10.44 -18.05
CA THR A 277 12.89 9.33 -17.38
C THR A 277 11.92 8.62 -16.45
N SER A 278 12.25 7.39 -16.04
CA SER A 278 11.44 6.66 -15.04
C SER A 278 11.56 7.25 -13.63
N ALA A 279 12.40 8.26 -13.41
CA ALA A 279 12.49 8.99 -12.13
C ALA A 279 11.21 9.79 -11.82
N LEU A 280 10.37 10.08 -12.82
CA LEU A 280 9.08 10.73 -12.62
C LEU A 280 8.02 9.83 -11.97
N LYS A 281 8.14 8.50 -12.12
CA LYS A 281 7.06 7.58 -11.70
C LYS A 281 6.74 7.68 -10.21
N PRO A 282 7.72 7.74 -9.29
CA PRO A 282 7.43 7.94 -7.87
C PRO A 282 6.88 9.34 -7.53
N MET A 283 6.95 10.30 -8.46
CA MET A 283 6.42 11.67 -8.30
C MET A 283 4.97 11.83 -8.81
N GLU A 284 4.29 10.77 -9.24
CA GLU A 284 2.94 10.82 -9.81
C GLU A 284 1.93 11.55 -8.89
N LEU A 285 2.02 11.33 -7.58
CA LEU A 285 1.12 11.95 -6.60
C LEU A 285 1.31 13.48 -6.50
N PRO A 286 2.54 14.01 -6.30
CA PRO A 286 2.80 15.46 -6.37
C PRO A 286 2.22 16.16 -7.61
N PHE A 287 2.31 15.56 -8.80
CA PHE A 287 1.70 16.14 -10.01
C PHE A 287 0.17 16.20 -9.93
N LYS A 288 -0.47 15.10 -9.52
CA LYS A 288 -1.93 15.04 -9.33
C LYS A 288 -2.44 16.05 -8.31
N GLU A 289 -1.69 16.29 -7.24
CA GLU A 289 -2.02 17.30 -6.22
C GLU A 289 -2.01 18.74 -6.76
N ASN A 290 -1.27 18.97 -7.84
CA ASN A 290 -1.23 20.23 -8.56
C ASN A 290 -2.19 20.26 -9.77
N ASN A 291 -3.07 19.25 -9.91
CA ASN A 291 -3.96 19.05 -11.06
C ASN A 291 -3.23 18.93 -12.41
N ILE A 292 -2.00 18.43 -12.40
CA ILE A 292 -1.22 18.15 -13.59
C ILE A 292 -1.41 16.67 -13.95
N CYS A 293 -1.73 16.39 -15.21
CA CYS A 293 -1.86 15.01 -15.68
C CYS A 293 -0.51 14.31 -15.68
N PHE A 294 -0.49 13.01 -15.39
CA PHE A 294 0.73 12.21 -15.40
C PHE A 294 0.76 11.28 -16.62
N PRO A 295 1.87 11.21 -17.38
CA PRO A 295 1.97 10.35 -18.57
C PRO A 295 1.92 8.87 -18.18
N ALA A 296 0.77 8.22 -18.42
CA ALA A 296 0.55 6.81 -18.08
C ALA A 296 1.56 5.87 -18.77
N TRP A 297 2.04 6.25 -19.95
CA TRP A 297 3.00 5.50 -20.77
C TRP A 297 4.45 5.52 -20.25
N LEU A 298 4.78 6.21 -19.15
CA LEU A 298 6.08 6.09 -18.45
C LEU A 298 6.18 4.74 -17.71
N PHE A 299 6.06 3.68 -18.49
CA PHE A 299 6.23 2.30 -18.12
C PHE A 299 7.71 1.96 -18.09
N ASP A 300 8.12 1.29 -17.02
CA ASP A 300 9.43 0.66 -16.87
C ASP A 300 9.21 -0.73 -16.27
N PRO A 301 9.47 -1.83 -17.02
CA PRO A 301 9.21 -3.18 -16.56
C PRO A 301 10.19 -3.66 -15.48
N PHE A 302 11.40 -3.10 -15.41
CA PHE A 302 12.42 -3.44 -14.41
C PHE A 302 12.24 -2.64 -13.13
N ARG A 303 11.73 -1.42 -13.27
CA ARG A 303 11.31 -0.61 -12.14
C ARG A 303 9.87 -0.83 -11.77
N GLY A 304 9.12 -1.72 -12.45
CA GLY A 304 7.67 -2.01 -12.28
C GLY A 304 7.22 -2.11 -10.82
N GLU A 305 5.92 -2.22 -10.53
CA GLU A 305 5.33 -2.07 -9.17
C GLU A 305 6.10 -2.68 -7.98
N ARG A 306 6.94 -3.71 -8.21
CA ARG A 306 7.92 -4.32 -7.28
C ARG A 306 9.03 -3.39 -6.76
N ASN A 307 9.44 -2.38 -7.52
CA ASN A 307 10.48 -1.40 -7.17
C ASN A 307 10.00 0.06 -7.27
N ASN A 308 8.82 0.29 -7.86
CA ASN A 308 8.35 1.62 -8.28
C ASN A 308 7.79 2.52 -7.16
N TYR A 309 7.72 2.02 -5.94
CA TYR A 309 7.26 2.79 -4.80
C TYR A 309 8.38 3.06 -3.82
N SER A 310 9.59 3.31 -4.33
CA SER A 310 10.59 4.10 -3.62
C SER A 310 9.88 5.30 -3.00
N THR A 311 9.64 5.24 -1.69
CA THR A 311 8.99 6.24 -0.82
C THR A 311 8.33 7.37 -1.61
N TYR A 312 7.02 7.32 -1.89
CA TYR A 312 6.33 8.51 -2.41
C TYR A 312 6.72 9.69 -1.52
N PRO A 313 7.59 10.60 -2.02
CA PRO A 313 8.09 11.66 -1.19
C PRO A 313 6.99 12.69 -1.08
N GLY A 314 7.12 13.53 -0.07
CA GLY A 314 6.07 14.43 0.26
C GLY A 314 5.05 13.75 1.16
N SER A 315 4.21 14.63 1.65
CA SER A 315 3.73 14.50 3.00
C SER A 315 2.57 15.46 3.13
N LYS A 316 1.58 15.45 2.25
CA LYS A 316 0.33 16.14 2.60
C LYS A 316 -0.30 15.37 3.80
N MET A 317 -1.37 15.86 4.42
CA MET A 317 -2.11 15.06 5.40
C MET A 317 -2.86 13.92 4.69
N GLY A 318 -2.56 12.68 5.10
CA GLY A 318 -3.14 11.45 4.58
C GLY A 318 -4.66 11.48 4.50
N SER A 319 -5.23 11.33 3.29
CA SER A 319 -6.61 10.87 3.14
C SER A 319 -6.55 9.50 2.49
N ASP A 320 -7.20 8.54 3.12
CA ASP A 320 -7.36 7.14 2.73
C ASP A 320 -8.68 6.90 1.97
N HIS A 321 -9.44 7.96 1.67
CA HIS A 321 -10.79 7.87 1.08
C HIS A 321 -10.89 8.50 -0.32
N ASN A 322 -9.84 9.13 -0.81
CA ASN A 322 -9.88 9.74 -2.15
C ASN A 322 -9.64 8.68 -3.23
N ALA A 323 -10.66 8.46 -4.07
CA ALA A 323 -10.63 7.51 -5.17
C ALA A 323 -9.48 7.73 -6.17
N LYS A 324 -8.96 8.96 -6.30
CA LYS A 324 -7.80 9.27 -7.16
C LYS A 324 -6.51 8.55 -6.75
N TYR A 325 -6.45 8.03 -5.51
CA TYR A 325 -5.32 7.29 -4.95
C TYR A 325 -5.61 5.80 -4.76
N ASP A 326 -6.75 5.28 -5.25
CA ASP A 326 -7.05 3.85 -5.21
C ASP A 326 -6.45 3.18 -6.44
N THR A 327 -5.40 2.37 -6.24
CA THR A 327 -4.69 1.66 -7.29
C THR A 327 -4.81 0.14 -7.16
N LYS A 328 -5.70 -0.37 -6.30
CA LYS A 328 -5.82 -1.82 -6.00
C LYS A 328 -6.00 -2.67 -7.25
N GLN A 329 -6.84 -2.22 -8.19
CA GLN A 329 -7.08 -2.94 -9.45
C GLN A 329 -5.85 -3.00 -10.36
N LYS A 330 -4.95 -2.00 -10.29
CA LYS A 330 -3.73 -1.96 -11.12
C LYS A 330 -2.73 -3.04 -10.75
N ARG A 331 -2.74 -3.45 -9.47
CA ARG A 331 -1.82 -4.43 -8.89
C ARG A 331 -2.29 -5.87 -9.01
N GLU A 332 -3.47 -6.09 -9.59
CA GLU A 332 -4.04 -7.42 -9.75
C GLU A 332 -3.27 -8.19 -10.83
N SER A 333 -2.22 -8.89 -10.38
CA SER A 333 -1.33 -9.67 -11.24
C SER A 333 -0.86 -10.94 -10.55
N ARG A 334 -0.52 -11.96 -11.34
CA ARG A 334 0.26 -13.13 -10.89
C ARG A 334 1.72 -12.93 -11.28
N ILE A 335 2.60 -13.17 -10.32
CA ILE A 335 4.04 -13.04 -10.45
C ILE A 335 4.67 -14.44 -10.41
N ILE A 336 5.47 -14.77 -11.41
CA ILE A 336 6.18 -16.05 -11.53
C ILE A 336 7.69 -15.75 -11.63
N PRO A 337 8.51 -16.11 -10.62
CA PRO A 337 9.96 -16.01 -10.71
C PRO A 337 10.52 -16.90 -11.82
N ILE A 338 11.50 -16.40 -12.57
CA ILE A 338 12.20 -17.17 -13.61
C ILE A 338 13.50 -17.70 -13.01
N LEU A 339 13.55 -18.99 -12.71
CA LEU A 339 14.72 -19.65 -12.14
C LEU A 339 15.62 -20.22 -13.25
N SER A 340 16.92 -20.33 -12.98
CA SER A 340 17.89 -21.09 -13.79
C SER A 340 18.81 -21.90 -12.87
N GLU A 341 19.26 -23.07 -13.29
CA GLU A 341 20.14 -23.97 -12.51
C GLU A 341 21.51 -23.34 -12.15
N LEU A 342 21.85 -22.16 -12.69
CA LEU A 342 22.97 -21.30 -12.29
C LEU A 342 23.00 -20.93 -10.80
N SER A 343 21.91 -21.12 -10.06
CA SER A 343 21.92 -20.98 -8.61
C SER A 343 22.36 -22.27 -7.92
N SER A 344 23.56 -22.24 -7.33
CA SER A 344 23.97 -23.27 -6.37
C SER A 344 22.89 -23.44 -5.28
N LYS A 345 22.72 -24.67 -4.78
CA LYS A 345 21.71 -25.14 -3.79
C LYS A 345 21.62 -24.34 -2.46
N LYS A 346 22.31 -23.20 -2.32
CA LYS A 346 22.32 -22.36 -1.12
C LYS A 346 21.79 -20.92 -1.29
N ALA A 347 21.41 -20.48 -2.50
CA ALA A 347 20.61 -19.26 -2.70
C ALA A 347 20.15 -19.16 -4.16
N GLU A 348 18.92 -19.56 -4.46
CA GLU A 348 18.33 -19.38 -5.79
C GLU A 348 17.86 -17.95 -6.00
N GLN A 349 18.73 -17.07 -6.48
CA GLN A 349 18.29 -15.79 -7.01
C GLN A 349 17.68 -16.00 -8.42
N PRO A 350 16.43 -15.59 -8.65
CA PRO A 350 15.82 -15.67 -9.98
C PRO A 350 16.61 -14.81 -10.98
N ILE A 351 16.69 -15.25 -12.23
CA ILE A 351 17.34 -14.50 -13.34
C ILE A 351 16.39 -13.48 -14.00
N GLY A 352 15.19 -13.35 -13.46
CA GLY A 352 14.13 -12.54 -14.03
C GLY A 352 12.77 -12.89 -13.47
N ASN A 353 11.72 -12.26 -14.01
CA ASN A 353 10.36 -12.44 -13.55
C ASN A 353 9.36 -12.37 -14.71
N LEU A 354 8.29 -13.16 -14.62
CA LEU A 354 7.11 -13.05 -15.47
C LEU A 354 5.95 -12.48 -14.63
N GLU A 355 5.30 -11.46 -15.16
CA GLU A 355 4.11 -10.84 -14.58
C GLU A 355 2.93 -10.96 -15.55
N LEU A 356 1.82 -11.51 -15.05
CA LEU A 356 0.58 -11.74 -15.78
C LEU A 356 -0.48 -10.80 -15.21
N TYR A 357 -0.91 -9.81 -15.99
CA TYR A 357 -1.83 -8.78 -15.52
C TYR A 357 -3.28 -9.23 -15.68
N ALA A 358 -4.04 -9.23 -14.59
CA ALA A 358 -5.46 -9.56 -14.57
C ALA A 358 -6.37 -8.33 -14.35
N GLY A 359 -5.81 -7.21 -13.89
CA GLY A 359 -6.49 -5.92 -13.74
C GLY A 359 -5.68 -4.75 -14.28
N GLY A 360 -6.22 -3.55 -14.13
CA GLY A 360 -5.57 -2.30 -14.55
C GLY A 360 -5.51 -2.07 -16.07
N GLU A 361 -4.66 -1.11 -16.46
CA GLU A 361 -4.44 -0.73 -17.87
C GLU A 361 -3.91 -1.88 -18.73
N TYR A 362 -3.22 -2.83 -18.11
CA TYR A 362 -2.57 -3.95 -18.78
C TYR A 362 -3.36 -5.26 -18.67
N LYS A 363 -4.64 -5.22 -18.28
CA LYS A 363 -5.48 -6.42 -18.13
C LYS A 363 -5.39 -7.33 -19.36
N GLY A 364 -5.01 -8.58 -19.12
CA GLY A 364 -4.88 -9.60 -20.16
C GLY A 364 -3.52 -9.62 -20.85
N SER A 365 -2.60 -8.71 -20.57
CA SER A 365 -1.23 -8.72 -21.10
C SER A 365 -0.25 -9.46 -20.17
N ALA A 366 1.01 -9.55 -20.59
CA ALA A 366 2.09 -10.07 -19.76
C ALA A 366 3.41 -9.36 -20.05
N VAL A 367 4.24 -9.25 -19.01
CA VAL A 367 5.59 -8.69 -19.09
C VAL A 367 6.56 -9.67 -18.46
N ALA A 368 7.60 -10.07 -19.19
CA ALA A 368 8.72 -10.78 -18.61
C ALA A 368 10.01 -9.95 -18.67
N THR A 369 10.76 -9.93 -17.58
CA THR A 369 12.09 -9.33 -17.51
C THR A 369 13.14 -10.42 -17.31
N PHE A 370 14.28 -10.26 -17.98
CA PHE A 370 15.50 -11.02 -17.72
C PHE A 370 16.58 -10.02 -17.31
N ASP A 371 17.10 -10.14 -16.09
CA ASP A 371 18.04 -9.18 -15.51
C ASP A 371 19.48 -9.37 -16.05
N LEU A 372 19.68 -10.40 -16.88
CA LEU A 372 20.95 -10.68 -17.55
C LEU A 372 21.05 -9.97 -18.91
N PRO A 373 22.22 -9.40 -19.27
CA PRO A 373 22.44 -8.82 -20.58
C PRO A 373 22.15 -9.82 -21.72
N PRO A 374 21.65 -9.37 -22.89
CA PRO A 374 21.37 -10.25 -24.03
C PRO A 374 22.52 -11.18 -24.38
N THR A 375 23.75 -10.67 -24.41
CA THR A 375 24.94 -11.47 -24.75
C THR A 375 25.20 -12.61 -23.77
N VAL A 376 24.84 -12.45 -22.50
CA VAL A 376 24.95 -13.48 -21.46
C VAL A 376 23.81 -14.48 -21.58
N THR A 377 22.57 -13.99 -21.67
CA THR A 377 21.36 -14.80 -21.82
C THR A 377 21.46 -15.74 -23.03
N LEU A 378 22.03 -15.26 -24.15
CA LEU A 378 22.18 -16.02 -25.40
C LEU A 378 23.38 -16.96 -25.47
N LYS A 379 24.32 -16.86 -24.53
CA LYS A 379 25.47 -17.77 -24.42
C LYS A 379 25.17 -18.95 -23.52
N LYS A 380 24.41 -18.76 -22.44
CA LYS A 380 24.11 -19.79 -21.45
C LYS A 380 22.93 -20.68 -21.90
N PRO A 381 23.08 -22.02 -21.99
CA PRO A 381 21.99 -22.91 -22.44
C PRO A 381 20.74 -22.84 -21.56
N GLU A 382 20.90 -22.77 -20.24
CA GLU A 382 19.78 -22.69 -19.28
C GLU A 382 18.96 -21.41 -19.45
N SER A 383 19.61 -20.25 -19.61
CA SER A 383 18.93 -18.98 -19.82
C SER A 383 18.19 -18.94 -21.17
N GLN A 384 18.75 -19.58 -22.21
CA GLN A 384 18.06 -19.79 -23.49
C GLN A 384 16.82 -20.68 -23.33
N GLN A 385 16.94 -21.77 -22.57
CA GLN A 385 15.83 -22.67 -22.31
C GLN A 385 14.73 -21.96 -21.52
N ALA A 386 15.07 -21.19 -20.49
CA ALA A 386 14.14 -20.38 -19.73
C ALA A 386 13.39 -19.38 -20.63
N LEU A 387 14.10 -18.65 -21.49
CA LEU A 387 13.49 -17.74 -22.46
C LEU A 387 12.54 -18.46 -23.42
N SER A 388 12.96 -19.60 -23.98
CA SER A 388 12.10 -20.43 -24.85
C SER A 388 10.83 -20.90 -24.13
N ASN A 389 10.98 -21.40 -22.90
CA ASN A 389 9.86 -21.86 -22.08
C ASN A 389 8.84 -20.74 -21.81
N ILE A 390 9.31 -19.51 -21.54
CA ILE A 390 8.43 -18.36 -21.34
C ILE A 390 7.70 -17.98 -22.63
N ILE A 391 8.37 -18.02 -23.79
CA ILE A 391 7.72 -17.77 -25.09
C ILE A 391 6.57 -18.77 -25.32
N HIS A 392 6.84 -20.06 -25.15
CA HIS A 392 5.82 -21.11 -25.28
C HIS A 392 4.70 -20.95 -24.25
N TYR A 393 5.05 -20.67 -23.00
CA TYR A 393 4.07 -20.44 -21.94
C TYR A 393 3.14 -19.28 -22.30
N LEU A 394 3.69 -18.15 -22.80
CA LEU A 394 2.93 -16.97 -23.18
C LEU A 394 1.99 -17.23 -24.37
N LEU A 395 2.48 -17.89 -25.42
CA LEU A 395 1.79 -17.99 -26.70
C LEU A 395 0.94 -19.25 -26.87
N GLU A 396 1.19 -20.33 -26.13
CA GLU A 396 0.61 -21.65 -26.43
C GLU A 396 -0.15 -22.29 -25.27
N LYS A 397 0.12 -21.90 -24.03
CA LYS A 397 -0.49 -22.54 -22.87
C LYS A 397 -1.66 -21.71 -22.34
N PRO A 398 -2.87 -22.27 -22.22
CA PRO A 398 -3.90 -21.72 -21.34
C PRO A 398 -3.35 -21.61 -19.92
N LYS A 399 -3.65 -20.52 -19.21
CA LYS A 399 -3.02 -20.25 -17.92
C LYS A 399 -3.94 -19.52 -16.94
N ILE A 400 -3.61 -19.62 -15.66
CA ILE A 400 -4.24 -18.90 -14.56
C ILE A 400 -3.44 -17.61 -14.34
N ILE A 401 -4.11 -16.46 -14.40
CA ILE A 401 -3.45 -15.14 -14.31
C ILE A 401 -3.75 -14.39 -13.00
N ALA A 402 -4.80 -14.76 -12.26
CA ALA A 402 -5.06 -14.24 -10.91
C ALA A 402 -6.03 -15.13 -10.13
N THR A 403 -6.01 -14.98 -8.80
CA THR A 403 -6.95 -15.62 -7.88
C THR A 403 -7.36 -14.65 -6.78
N LYS A 404 -8.63 -14.72 -6.37
CA LYS A 404 -9.20 -14.06 -5.20
C LYS A 404 -10.08 -15.02 -4.42
N ILE A 405 -10.36 -14.70 -3.16
CA ILE A 405 -11.33 -15.41 -2.34
C ILE A 405 -12.44 -14.46 -1.88
N ASN A 406 -13.67 -14.98 -1.85
CA ASN A 406 -14.83 -14.32 -1.27
C ASN A 406 -15.80 -15.37 -0.70
N THR A 407 -17.01 -14.96 -0.35
CA THR A 407 -18.11 -15.85 0.01
C THR A 407 -19.26 -15.74 -0.99
N CYS A 408 -20.04 -16.81 -1.15
CA CYS A 408 -21.25 -16.85 -1.97
C CYS A 408 -22.39 -17.58 -1.26
N VAL A 409 -23.62 -17.37 -1.72
CA VAL A 409 -24.82 -18.08 -1.24
C VAL A 409 -25.14 -19.23 -2.20
N ILE A 410 -25.26 -20.45 -1.69
CA ILE A 410 -25.69 -21.64 -2.44
C ILE A 410 -26.71 -22.40 -1.61
N ASN A 411 -27.91 -22.60 -2.16
CA ASN A 411 -29.01 -23.28 -1.47
C ASN A 411 -29.21 -22.70 -0.05
N GLU A 412 -29.26 -21.37 0.03
CA GLU A 412 -29.40 -20.59 1.29
C GLU A 412 -28.23 -20.72 2.28
N LYS A 413 -27.17 -21.50 1.96
CA LYS A 413 -25.98 -21.63 2.78
C LYS A 413 -24.83 -20.77 2.27
N ILE A 414 -24.04 -20.21 3.18
CA ILE A 414 -22.82 -19.48 2.82
C ILE A 414 -21.67 -20.45 2.62
N ARG A 415 -20.99 -20.30 1.48
CA ARG A 415 -19.80 -21.08 1.12
C ARG A 415 -18.65 -20.14 0.76
N PRO A 416 -17.39 -20.56 0.94
CA PRO A 416 -16.27 -19.85 0.35
C PRO A 416 -16.34 -19.98 -1.18
N GLN A 417 -15.82 -19.00 -1.89
CA GLN A 417 -15.78 -18.97 -3.35
C GLN A 417 -14.42 -18.47 -3.81
N LEU A 418 -13.78 -19.22 -4.70
CA LEU A 418 -12.59 -18.73 -5.41
C LEU A 418 -13.00 -18.06 -6.70
N HIS A 419 -12.46 -16.87 -6.93
CA HIS A 419 -12.55 -16.18 -8.21
C HIS A 419 -11.23 -16.40 -8.92
N ILE A 420 -11.28 -17.08 -10.05
CA ILE A 420 -10.09 -17.51 -10.80
C ILE A 420 -10.15 -16.87 -12.17
N THR A 421 -9.13 -16.07 -12.49
CA THR A 421 -9.00 -15.45 -13.80
C THR A 421 -8.07 -16.30 -14.66
N VAL A 422 -8.56 -16.74 -15.81
CA VAL A 422 -7.83 -17.59 -16.77
C VAL A 422 -7.68 -16.88 -18.11
N LYS A 423 -6.59 -17.15 -18.83
CA LYS A 423 -6.34 -16.63 -20.18
C LYS A 423 -6.13 -17.79 -21.16
N ASN A 424 -6.85 -17.77 -22.27
CA ASN A 424 -6.58 -18.63 -23.43
C ASN A 424 -5.79 -17.84 -24.48
N PRO A 425 -4.49 -18.13 -24.73
CA PRO A 425 -3.73 -17.43 -25.77
C PRO A 425 -3.93 -18.02 -27.17
N LEU A 426 -4.80 -19.03 -27.34
CA LEU A 426 -4.99 -19.75 -28.60
C LEU A 426 -6.11 -19.12 -29.44
N SER A 427 -6.03 -19.30 -30.75
CA SER A 427 -7.08 -18.95 -31.72
C SER A 427 -8.26 -19.93 -31.74
N GLN A 428 -8.23 -20.95 -30.88
CA GLN A 428 -9.28 -21.95 -30.75
C GLN A 428 -9.82 -22.00 -29.33
N THR A 429 -11.07 -22.41 -29.19
CA THR A 429 -11.71 -22.64 -27.88
C THR A 429 -10.99 -23.73 -27.12
N VAL A 430 -10.72 -23.48 -25.84
CA VAL A 430 -10.13 -24.46 -24.92
C VAL A 430 -11.23 -25.03 -24.03
N ARG A 431 -11.34 -26.35 -23.98
CA ARG A 431 -12.20 -27.09 -23.05
C ARG A 431 -11.31 -27.83 -22.06
N GLY A 432 -11.41 -27.46 -20.80
CA GLY A 432 -10.52 -27.91 -19.75
C GLY A 432 -11.23 -28.15 -18.43
N LYS A 433 -10.44 -28.45 -17.40
CA LYS A 433 -10.89 -28.58 -16.02
C LYS A 433 -9.96 -27.82 -15.09
N LEU A 434 -10.54 -27.18 -14.09
CA LEU A 434 -9.85 -26.66 -12.93
C LEU A 434 -9.94 -27.70 -11.82
N ASN A 435 -8.81 -28.09 -11.24
CA ASN A 435 -8.73 -28.86 -10.02
C ASN A 435 -8.18 -27.96 -8.92
N ILE A 436 -8.92 -27.81 -7.83
CA ILE A 436 -8.58 -26.97 -6.70
C ILE A 436 -8.35 -27.87 -5.50
N GLU A 437 -7.24 -27.68 -4.81
CA GLU A 437 -6.88 -28.40 -3.59
C GLU A 437 -6.42 -27.39 -2.54
N ILE A 438 -6.99 -27.46 -1.34
CA ILE A 438 -6.68 -26.52 -0.24
C ILE A 438 -6.49 -27.31 1.04
N ALA A 439 -5.34 -27.12 1.69
CA ALA A 439 -4.95 -27.75 2.95
C ALA A 439 -5.00 -29.29 2.96
N GLY A 440 -5.10 -29.94 1.79
CA GLY A 440 -5.42 -31.37 1.69
C GLY A 440 -6.81 -31.75 2.23
N LYS A 441 -7.66 -30.77 2.57
CA LYS A 441 -8.97 -30.99 3.21
C LYS A 441 -10.14 -30.59 2.32
N LEU A 442 -9.93 -29.64 1.41
CA LEU A 442 -10.94 -29.21 0.45
C LEU A 442 -10.45 -29.55 -0.94
N SER A 443 -11.32 -30.19 -1.72
CA SER A 443 -11.09 -30.43 -3.14
C SER A 443 -12.32 -29.99 -3.92
N GLN A 444 -12.10 -29.35 -5.07
CA GLN A 444 -13.17 -28.98 -5.98
C GLN A 444 -12.70 -29.12 -7.42
N LYS A 445 -13.62 -29.55 -8.29
CA LYS A 445 -13.39 -29.63 -9.73
C LYS A 445 -14.44 -28.83 -10.46
N ALA A 446 -14.02 -28.08 -11.47
CA ALA A 446 -14.92 -27.31 -12.32
C ALA A 446 -14.54 -27.51 -13.79
N ASP A 447 -15.52 -27.84 -14.62
CA ASP A 447 -15.34 -27.83 -16.06
C ASP A 447 -15.25 -26.37 -16.54
N LEU A 448 -14.40 -26.15 -17.55
CA LEU A 448 -14.07 -24.83 -18.03
C LEU A 448 -14.07 -24.82 -19.55
N THR A 449 -14.75 -23.83 -20.14
CA THR A 449 -14.65 -23.51 -21.56
C THR A 449 -14.23 -22.05 -21.69
N ILE A 450 -13.13 -21.81 -22.41
CA ILE A 450 -12.55 -20.48 -22.64
C ILE A 450 -12.52 -20.24 -24.15
N ALA A 451 -13.14 -19.17 -24.60
CA ALA A 451 -13.16 -18.77 -26.01
C ALA A 451 -11.74 -18.41 -26.50
N PRO A 452 -11.52 -18.37 -27.83
CA PRO A 452 -10.25 -17.94 -28.40
C PRO A 452 -9.81 -16.56 -27.86
N LEU A 453 -8.54 -16.42 -27.50
CA LEU A 453 -7.93 -15.17 -27.03
C LEU A 453 -8.59 -14.52 -25.81
N GLU A 454 -9.51 -15.22 -25.14
CA GLU A 454 -10.32 -14.68 -24.05
C GLU A 454 -9.57 -14.68 -22.71
N VAL A 455 -9.82 -13.62 -21.93
CA VAL A 455 -9.58 -13.61 -20.48
C VAL A 455 -10.92 -13.80 -19.79
N LYS A 456 -11.06 -14.90 -19.04
CA LYS A 456 -12.33 -15.30 -18.41
C LYS A 456 -12.20 -15.37 -16.90
N GLU A 457 -13.19 -14.83 -16.22
CA GLU A 457 -13.34 -14.95 -14.76
C GLU A 457 -14.27 -16.13 -14.44
N CYS A 458 -13.82 -16.98 -13.52
CA CYS A 458 -14.52 -18.18 -13.09
C CYS A 458 -14.80 -18.10 -11.59
N TYR A 459 -16.06 -18.29 -11.20
CA TYR A 459 -16.52 -18.17 -9.82
C TYR A 459 -16.83 -19.57 -9.29
N ILE A 460 -15.88 -20.17 -8.56
CA ILE A 460 -15.95 -21.57 -8.14
C ILE A 460 -16.26 -21.67 -6.65
N PRO A 461 -17.47 -22.10 -6.27
CA PRO A 461 -17.80 -22.35 -4.89
C PRO A 461 -17.03 -23.55 -4.33
N LEU A 462 -16.56 -23.41 -3.10
CA LEU A 462 -15.83 -24.43 -2.37
C LEU A 462 -16.76 -25.18 -1.40
N PRO A 463 -16.36 -26.39 -0.95
CA PRO A 463 -17.04 -27.10 0.12
C PRO A 463 -17.08 -26.30 1.44
N GLU A 464 -17.87 -26.81 2.39
CA GLU A 464 -17.94 -26.27 3.75
C GLU A 464 -16.56 -26.41 4.41
N ILE A 465 -16.15 -25.40 5.17
CA ILE A 465 -14.86 -25.44 5.87
C ILE A 465 -15.01 -26.34 7.09
N PRO A 466 -14.20 -27.41 7.24
CA PRO A 466 -14.30 -28.34 8.37
C PRO A 466 -13.76 -27.72 9.67
N GLU A 467 -14.05 -28.34 10.82
CA GLU A 467 -13.78 -27.72 12.15
C GLU A 467 -12.28 -27.67 12.45
N ASP A 468 -11.58 -28.68 11.93
CA ASP A 468 -10.15 -28.89 12.05
C ASP A 468 -9.36 -28.22 10.90
N PHE A 469 -9.94 -27.25 10.17
CA PHE A 469 -9.24 -26.53 9.10
C PHE A 469 -8.04 -25.74 9.66
N PRO A 470 -6.83 -25.88 9.09
CA PRO A 470 -5.62 -25.29 9.66
C PRO A 470 -5.46 -23.81 9.29
N PHE A 471 -6.30 -22.95 9.88
CA PHE A 471 -6.34 -21.51 9.58
C PHE A 471 -5.00 -20.76 9.77
N GLN A 472 -4.09 -21.27 10.59
CA GLN A 472 -2.81 -20.61 10.85
C GLN A 472 -1.80 -20.80 9.70
N HIS A 473 -1.81 -21.98 9.06
CA HIS A 473 -0.89 -22.31 7.98
C HIS A 473 -1.49 -23.39 7.07
N PHE A 474 -1.58 -23.12 5.77
CA PHE A 474 -2.00 -24.12 4.78
C PHE A 474 -1.46 -23.83 3.38
N THR A 475 -1.29 -24.89 2.59
CA THR A 475 -0.99 -24.78 1.16
C THR A 475 -2.27 -24.86 0.33
N TRP A 476 -2.23 -24.30 -0.87
CA TRP A 476 -3.29 -24.46 -1.85
C TRP A 476 -2.73 -24.52 -3.26
N GLN A 477 -3.46 -25.20 -4.14
CA GLN A 477 -3.09 -25.39 -5.53
C GLN A 477 -4.32 -25.34 -6.43
N ILE A 478 -4.15 -24.72 -7.58
CA ILE A 478 -5.09 -24.77 -8.70
C ILE A 478 -4.34 -25.30 -9.91
N THR A 479 -4.81 -26.43 -10.44
CA THR A 479 -4.27 -27.04 -11.66
C THR A 479 -5.26 -26.85 -12.80
N LEU A 480 -4.82 -26.21 -13.88
CA LEU A 480 -5.58 -26.09 -15.12
C LEU A 480 -5.18 -27.22 -16.08
N LYS A 481 -6.14 -28.07 -16.45
CA LYS A 481 -5.96 -29.16 -17.41
C LYS A 481 -6.71 -28.89 -18.70
N ASN A 482 -6.12 -29.22 -19.85
CA ASN A 482 -6.73 -29.20 -21.17
C ASN A 482 -6.60 -30.60 -21.80
N ASN A 483 -7.71 -31.22 -22.20
CA ASN A 483 -7.74 -32.60 -22.72
C ASN A 483 -7.00 -33.62 -21.83
N GLY A 484 -7.10 -33.48 -20.51
CA GLY A 484 -6.44 -34.35 -19.53
C GLY A 484 -4.99 -33.98 -19.20
N ASN A 485 -4.33 -33.20 -20.03
CA ASN A 485 -2.95 -32.74 -19.81
C ASN A 485 -2.90 -31.48 -18.95
N GLU A 486 -1.96 -31.43 -18.02
CA GLU A 486 -1.68 -30.22 -17.25
C GLU A 486 -1.10 -29.12 -18.14
N THR A 487 -1.72 -27.94 -18.07
CA THR A 487 -1.29 -26.76 -18.85
C THR A 487 -0.66 -25.69 -17.97
N ASP A 488 -1.15 -25.53 -16.75
CA ASP A 488 -0.64 -24.55 -15.79
C ASP A 488 -0.99 -24.97 -14.36
N VAL A 489 -0.11 -24.64 -13.42
CA VAL A 489 -0.30 -24.86 -11.98
C VAL A 489 -0.04 -23.55 -11.27
N PHE A 490 -0.97 -23.16 -10.41
CA PHE A 490 -0.80 -22.07 -9.47
C PHE A 490 -0.84 -22.66 -8.05
N CYS A 491 0.33 -22.78 -7.43
CA CYS A 491 0.48 -23.14 -6.03
C CYS A 491 0.93 -21.94 -5.21
N ASP A 492 0.51 -21.92 -3.95
CA ASP A 492 0.91 -20.92 -2.96
C ASP A 492 0.63 -21.46 -1.55
N SER A 493 1.03 -20.71 -0.54
CA SER A 493 0.70 -20.98 0.86
C SER A 493 0.12 -19.75 1.53
N VAL A 494 -0.65 -20.00 2.58
CA VAL A 494 -1.10 -19.00 3.55
C VAL A 494 -0.34 -19.25 4.84
N ASP A 495 0.39 -18.25 5.32
CA ASP A 495 1.12 -18.28 6.59
C ASP A 495 0.81 -17.01 7.41
N VAL A 496 -0.05 -17.14 8.41
CA VAL A 496 -0.51 -16.00 9.21
C VAL A 496 0.60 -15.40 10.05
N LYS A 497 1.49 -16.23 10.62
CA LYS A 497 2.60 -15.77 11.45
C LYS A 497 3.56 -14.94 10.60
N LYS A 498 3.95 -15.45 9.44
CA LYS A 498 4.87 -14.76 8.54
C LYS A 498 4.27 -13.46 8.01
N ALA A 499 2.99 -13.46 7.66
CA ALA A 499 2.26 -12.23 7.29
C ALA A 499 2.22 -11.18 8.40
N MET A 500 2.02 -11.60 9.65
CA MET A 500 2.11 -10.72 10.81
C MET A 500 3.52 -10.14 11.00
N LEU A 501 4.58 -10.92 10.79
CA LEU A 501 5.94 -10.41 10.84
C LEU A 501 6.24 -9.41 9.70
N TYR A 502 5.70 -9.63 8.50
CA TYR A 502 5.73 -8.62 7.44
C TYR A 502 5.01 -7.33 7.84
N ALA A 503 3.87 -7.44 8.54
CA ALA A 503 3.17 -6.28 9.10
C ALA A 503 4.04 -5.54 10.12
N PHE A 504 4.66 -6.22 11.08
CA PHE A 504 5.57 -5.59 12.04
C PHE A 504 6.76 -4.91 11.35
N ARG A 505 7.40 -5.59 10.40
CA ARG A 505 8.48 -5.02 9.61
C ARG A 505 8.05 -3.75 8.87
N HIS A 506 6.86 -3.76 8.29
CA HIS A 506 6.30 -2.59 7.62
C HIS A 506 6.09 -1.42 8.59
N LEU A 507 5.55 -1.67 9.79
CA LEU A 507 5.33 -0.63 10.82
C LEU A 507 6.66 -0.08 11.36
N VAL A 508 7.66 -0.94 11.62
CA VAL A 508 9.02 -0.52 12.01
C VAL A 508 9.65 0.36 10.93
N ARG A 509 9.59 -0.07 9.66
CA ARG A 509 10.08 0.72 8.52
C ARG A 509 9.37 2.07 8.41
N ASN A 510 8.06 2.12 8.58
CA ASN A 510 7.31 3.37 8.58
C ASN A 510 7.80 4.32 9.68
N GLN A 511 8.03 3.81 10.90
CA GLN A 511 8.52 4.63 12.03
C GLN A 511 9.92 5.20 11.80
N GLN A 512 10.75 4.59 10.95
CA GLN A 512 12.07 5.13 10.59
C GLN A 512 11.97 6.46 9.85
N PHE A 513 10.86 6.74 9.16
CA PHE A 513 10.62 8.02 8.50
C PHE A 513 10.19 9.12 9.48
N TYR A 514 9.90 8.79 10.73
CA TYR A 514 9.31 9.72 11.69
C TYR A 514 10.13 9.79 12.98
N PRO A 515 10.90 10.88 13.18
CA PRO A 515 11.80 10.99 14.33
C PRO A 515 11.05 11.06 15.66
N ASP A 516 9.84 11.63 15.68
CA ASP A 516 9.02 11.75 16.88
C ASP A 516 8.42 10.43 17.39
N GLY A 517 8.63 9.29 16.71
CA GLY A 517 8.19 7.98 17.18
C GLY A 517 6.81 7.53 16.68
N ARG A 518 6.13 8.34 15.85
CA ARG A 518 4.88 7.91 15.20
C ARG A 518 5.14 6.86 14.12
N ILE A 519 4.15 6.03 13.83
CA ILE A 519 4.19 5.06 12.72
C ILE A 519 3.46 5.61 11.49
N SER A 520 2.30 6.24 11.69
CA SER A 520 1.57 6.96 10.67
C SER A 520 0.87 8.18 11.30
N HIS A 521 -0.06 8.82 10.56
CA HIS A 521 -0.94 9.85 11.12
C HIS A 521 -2.25 9.32 11.70
N HIS A 522 -2.48 8.01 11.61
CA HIS A 522 -3.69 7.37 12.13
C HIS A 522 -3.37 6.59 13.40
N TYR A 523 -3.07 7.33 14.47
CA TYR A 523 -2.55 6.77 15.73
C TYR A 523 -3.42 5.67 16.33
N PHE A 524 -4.75 5.74 16.21
CA PHE A 524 -5.62 4.66 16.70
C PHE A 524 -5.36 3.35 15.95
N GLY A 525 -5.15 3.40 14.63
CA GLY A 525 -4.81 2.22 13.84
C GLY A 525 -3.43 1.68 14.20
N ASP A 526 -2.46 2.58 14.35
CA ASP A 526 -1.09 2.23 14.76
C ASP A 526 -1.07 1.56 16.15
N ALA A 527 -1.87 2.04 17.10
CA ALA A 527 -1.96 1.52 18.46
C ALA A 527 -2.39 0.05 18.50
N TYR A 528 -3.31 -0.38 17.61
CA TYR A 528 -3.70 -1.78 17.47
C TYR A 528 -2.53 -2.68 17.05
N GLY A 529 -1.68 -2.19 16.13
CA GLY A 529 -0.45 -2.88 15.73
C GLY A 529 0.56 -2.96 16.87
N VAL A 530 0.74 -1.88 17.63
CA VAL A 530 1.65 -1.85 18.79
C VAL A 530 1.18 -2.78 19.91
N ARG A 531 -0.13 -2.89 20.16
CA ARG A 531 -0.72 -3.90 21.05
C ARG A 531 -0.34 -5.32 20.61
N ALA A 532 -0.42 -5.61 19.31
CA ALA A 532 -0.02 -6.91 18.77
C ALA A 532 1.47 -7.18 18.95
N MET A 533 2.34 -6.16 18.80
CA MET A 533 3.78 -6.25 19.04
C MET A 533 4.10 -6.62 20.49
N PHE A 534 3.49 -5.95 21.48
CA PHE A 534 3.70 -6.29 22.90
C PHE A 534 3.23 -7.71 23.23
N ALA A 535 2.07 -8.12 22.71
CA ALA A 535 1.59 -9.48 22.88
C ALA A 535 2.57 -10.50 22.27
N TYR A 536 3.03 -10.26 21.03
CA TYR A 536 4.00 -11.14 20.36
C TYR A 536 5.28 -11.30 21.18
N LEU A 537 5.87 -10.20 21.64
CA LEU A 537 7.10 -10.22 22.44
C LEU A 537 6.92 -11.01 23.74
N HIS A 538 5.82 -10.79 24.45
CA HIS A 538 5.51 -11.52 25.68
C HIS A 538 5.42 -13.03 25.45
N PHE A 539 4.64 -13.47 24.46
CA PHE A 539 4.47 -14.89 24.19
C PHE A 539 5.73 -15.54 23.60
N LEU A 540 6.52 -14.80 22.83
CA LEU A 540 7.83 -15.24 22.34
C LEU A 540 8.78 -15.52 23.52
N GLN A 541 8.87 -14.59 24.49
CA GLN A 541 9.69 -14.73 25.69
C GLN A 541 9.25 -15.91 26.57
N ASN A 542 7.94 -16.13 26.70
CA ASN A 542 7.37 -17.26 27.45
C ASN A 542 7.51 -18.62 26.73
N GLY A 543 8.17 -18.64 25.58
CA GLY A 543 8.63 -19.86 24.97
C GLY A 543 7.64 -20.57 24.05
N MET A 544 6.55 -19.90 23.66
CA MET A 544 5.50 -20.45 22.80
C MET A 544 6.05 -21.01 21.48
N SER A 545 5.91 -22.32 21.29
CA SER A 545 6.45 -23.03 20.13
C SER A 545 5.88 -22.55 18.79
N CYS A 546 4.60 -22.18 18.74
CA CYS A 546 3.97 -21.66 17.52
C CYS A 546 4.56 -20.32 17.04
N LEU A 547 5.28 -19.59 17.89
CA LEU A 547 5.92 -18.31 17.57
C LEU A 547 7.44 -18.41 17.40
N LYS A 548 8.05 -19.56 17.72
CA LYS A 548 9.50 -19.78 17.61
C LYS A 548 9.87 -20.33 16.24
N SER A 549 10.70 -19.60 15.50
CA SER A 549 11.48 -20.14 14.38
C SER A 549 12.76 -19.32 14.21
N ASN A 550 13.89 -20.00 13.96
CA ASN A 550 15.18 -19.33 13.74
C ASN A 550 15.21 -18.55 12.41
N ASP A 551 14.37 -18.90 11.44
CA ASP A 551 14.29 -18.22 10.14
C ASP A 551 13.50 -16.89 10.21
N ASP A 552 12.62 -16.73 11.21
CA ASP A 552 11.76 -15.55 11.37
C ASP A 552 12.57 -14.27 11.67
N PHE A 553 13.71 -14.41 12.39
CA PHE A 553 14.55 -13.27 12.77
C PHE A 553 15.39 -12.69 11.63
N GLN A 554 15.47 -13.38 10.48
CA GLN A 554 16.04 -12.79 9.27
C GLN A 554 15.12 -11.69 8.69
N LEU A 555 13.83 -11.73 9.02
CA LEU A 555 12.84 -10.76 8.52
C LEU A 555 12.78 -9.50 9.38
N ILE A 556 12.72 -9.68 10.70
CA ILE A 556 12.68 -8.63 11.72
C ILE A 556 13.09 -9.21 13.08
N THR A 557 13.86 -8.45 13.86
CA THR A 557 14.31 -8.88 15.19
C THR A 557 13.31 -8.49 16.29
N PRO A 558 13.24 -9.23 17.41
CA PRO A 558 12.43 -8.84 18.57
C PRO A 558 12.80 -7.46 19.12
N LYS A 559 14.07 -7.06 19.01
CA LYS A 559 14.53 -5.76 19.47
C LYS A 559 13.96 -4.62 18.63
N GLU A 560 13.95 -4.75 17.30
CA GLU A 560 13.33 -3.75 16.42
C GLU A 560 11.82 -3.60 16.70
N ILE A 561 11.13 -4.70 17.01
CA ILE A 561 9.72 -4.69 17.40
C ILE A 561 9.53 -3.94 18.73
N GLU A 562 10.34 -4.29 19.73
CA GLU A 562 10.30 -3.67 21.07
C GLU A 562 10.56 -2.17 21.01
N ASP A 563 11.62 -1.74 20.31
CA ASP A 563 11.98 -0.34 20.19
C ASP A 563 10.90 0.47 19.48
N CYS A 564 10.30 -0.10 18.43
CA CYS A 564 9.18 0.53 17.73
C CYS A 564 7.96 0.71 18.64
N ALA A 565 7.58 -0.34 19.36
CA ALA A 565 6.44 -0.35 20.26
C ALA A 565 6.59 0.68 21.40
N PHE A 566 7.75 0.72 22.05
CA PHE A 566 8.01 1.70 23.11
C PHE A 566 8.10 3.13 22.58
N ARG A 567 8.79 3.38 21.47
CA ARG A 567 8.87 4.74 20.88
C ARG A 567 7.50 5.33 20.59
N PHE A 568 6.55 4.50 20.13
CA PHE A 568 5.20 4.96 19.85
C PHE A 568 4.42 5.33 21.12
N TYR A 569 4.44 4.47 22.15
CA TYR A 569 3.77 4.78 23.42
C TYR A 569 4.45 5.90 24.21
N ASP A 570 5.78 5.99 24.18
CA ASP A 570 6.53 7.10 24.78
C ASP A 570 6.10 8.42 24.13
N MET A 571 6.01 8.48 22.80
CA MET A 571 5.53 9.65 22.07
C MET A 571 4.11 10.07 22.47
N LEU A 572 3.18 9.13 22.59
CA LEU A 572 1.81 9.43 23.04
C LEU A 572 1.77 9.97 24.46
N ALA A 573 2.58 9.39 25.35
CA ALA A 573 2.64 9.78 26.76
C ALA A 573 3.31 11.14 26.97
N ASP A 574 4.39 11.43 26.25
CA ASP A 574 5.10 12.69 26.35
C ASP A 574 4.32 13.86 25.74
N ARG A 575 3.41 13.56 24.82
CA ARG A 575 2.57 14.56 24.12
C ARG A 575 1.13 14.62 24.65
N GLN A 576 0.78 13.79 25.63
CA GLN A 576 -0.51 13.90 26.30
C GLN A 576 -0.54 15.25 27.04
N THR A 577 -1.62 16.00 26.84
CA THR A 577 -1.86 17.25 27.56
C THR A 577 -2.06 16.99 29.05
N GLU A 578 -1.84 18.01 29.88
CA GLU A 578 -1.97 17.91 31.33
C GLU A 578 -3.38 17.47 31.78
N ASP A 579 -4.42 17.94 31.07
CA ASP A 579 -5.82 17.60 31.29
C ASP A 579 -6.23 16.24 30.68
N GLY A 580 -5.30 15.51 30.05
CA GLY A 580 -5.48 14.10 29.65
C GLY A 580 -5.84 13.85 28.20
N LYS A 581 -5.94 14.88 27.36
CA LYS A 581 -6.18 14.74 25.92
C LYS A 581 -5.00 14.07 25.23
N LEU A 582 -5.30 13.08 24.39
CA LEU A 582 -4.31 12.38 23.59
C LEU A 582 -4.10 13.05 22.23
N PRO A 583 -2.86 13.17 21.73
CA PRO A 583 -2.61 13.69 20.40
C PRO A 583 -3.31 12.80 19.35
N MET A 584 -3.91 13.43 18.35
CA MET A 584 -4.61 12.74 17.25
C MET A 584 -3.86 13.03 15.97
N GLY A 585 -3.07 12.08 15.45
CA GLY A 585 -2.17 12.32 14.32
C GLY A 585 -2.79 13.10 13.15
N TYR A 586 -4.03 12.79 12.77
CA TYR A 586 -4.73 13.47 11.67
C TYR A 586 -5.41 14.81 12.06
N LEU A 587 -5.53 15.15 13.34
CA LEU A 587 -6.12 16.39 13.87
C LEU A 587 -5.11 17.31 14.58
N GLU A 588 -3.83 16.93 14.69
CA GLU A 588 -2.82 17.74 15.40
C GLU A 588 -2.74 19.18 14.88
N HIS A 589 -2.98 19.37 13.58
CA HIS A 589 -2.96 20.68 12.92
C HIS A 589 -4.03 21.66 13.40
N SER A 590 -5.13 21.14 13.93
CA SER A 590 -6.33 21.90 14.33
C SER A 590 -6.55 21.88 15.83
N ASP A 591 -5.55 21.43 16.61
CA ASP A 591 -5.66 21.20 18.05
C ASP A 591 -6.93 20.37 18.35
N GLY A 592 -7.15 19.31 17.57
CA GLY A 592 -8.30 18.44 17.68
C GLY A 592 -8.01 17.17 18.50
N TYR A 593 -8.93 16.84 19.39
CA TYR A 593 -8.88 15.73 20.33
C TYR A 593 -10.22 14.98 20.28
N ASN A 594 -10.18 13.67 20.05
CA ASN A 594 -11.37 12.86 19.83
C ASN A 594 -11.53 11.82 20.94
N VAL A 595 -12.75 11.72 21.49
CA VAL A 595 -13.07 10.79 22.59
C VAL A 595 -13.04 9.33 22.12
N ALA A 596 -13.61 9.03 20.96
CA ALA A 596 -13.68 7.67 20.46
C ALA A 596 -12.29 7.11 20.08
N ASP A 597 -11.56 7.82 19.23
CA ASP A 597 -10.22 7.42 18.80
C ASP A 597 -9.23 7.39 19.98
N GLY A 598 -9.36 8.33 20.90
CA GLY A 598 -8.59 8.32 22.15
C GLY A 598 -8.89 7.08 23.01
N GLY A 599 -10.15 6.62 23.04
CA GLY A 599 -10.54 5.39 23.72
C GLY A 599 -9.88 4.15 23.13
N GLN A 600 -9.85 4.07 21.80
CA GLN A 600 -9.22 2.98 21.06
C GLN A 600 -7.69 2.95 21.27
N ILE A 601 -7.02 4.12 21.25
CA ILE A 601 -5.60 4.25 21.60
C ILE A 601 -5.36 3.80 23.04
N THR A 602 -6.18 4.29 23.97
CA THR A 602 -6.02 3.99 25.41
C THR A 602 -6.30 2.52 25.72
N LEU A 603 -7.25 1.90 25.03
CA LEU A 603 -7.52 0.46 25.11
C LEU A 603 -6.27 -0.35 24.78
N ALA A 604 -5.62 -0.03 23.65
CA ALA A 604 -4.41 -0.70 23.21
C ALA A 604 -3.28 -0.59 24.23
N ILE A 605 -3.08 0.60 24.81
CA ILE A 605 -2.08 0.83 25.87
C ILE A 605 -2.44 0.00 27.11
N ALA A 606 -3.69 0.10 27.59
CA ALA A 606 -4.14 -0.60 28.80
C ALA A 606 -3.93 -2.12 28.70
N GLN A 607 -4.22 -2.71 27.55
CA GLN A 607 -4.03 -4.15 27.30
C GLN A 607 -2.57 -4.57 27.16
N SER A 608 -1.68 -3.63 26.88
CA SER A 608 -0.25 -3.88 26.80
C SER A 608 0.42 -3.82 28.17
N LEU A 609 -0.18 -3.14 29.17
CA LEU A 609 0.40 -2.97 30.50
C LEU A 609 0.79 -4.29 31.21
N PRO A 610 0.04 -5.40 31.10
CA PRO A 610 0.46 -6.69 31.67
C PRO A 610 1.73 -7.26 31.03
N TYR A 611 2.04 -6.90 29.78
CA TYR A 611 3.19 -7.39 29.03
C TYR A 611 4.46 -6.55 29.22
N ILE A 612 4.34 -5.34 29.78
CA ILE A 612 5.47 -4.42 29.98
C ILE A 612 6.13 -4.71 31.33
N THR A 613 7.42 -5.01 31.28
CA THR A 613 8.27 -5.31 32.46
C THR A 613 9.00 -4.08 33.00
N ASP A 614 9.21 -3.04 32.18
CA ASP A 614 9.75 -1.75 32.61
C ASP A 614 8.73 -1.03 33.51
N TYR A 615 9.00 -1.00 34.81
CA TYR A 615 8.11 -0.41 35.81
C TYR A 615 7.86 1.08 35.62
N ALA A 616 8.88 1.86 35.24
CA ALA A 616 8.76 3.30 35.07
C ALA A 616 7.86 3.63 33.86
N ARG A 617 8.07 2.95 32.74
CA ARG A 617 7.20 3.08 31.57
C ARG A 617 5.79 2.58 31.86
N LYS A 618 5.65 1.45 32.55
CA LYS A 618 4.34 0.90 32.93
C LYS A 618 3.54 1.90 33.77
N GLU A 619 4.15 2.53 34.76
CA GLU A 619 3.51 3.57 35.58
C GLU A 619 3.12 4.79 34.74
N LYS A 620 4.04 5.28 33.90
CA LYS A 620 3.79 6.39 32.97
C LYS A 620 2.58 6.13 32.08
N TYR A 621 2.49 4.94 31.48
CA TYR A 621 1.40 4.56 30.59
C TYR A 621 0.08 4.32 31.35
N GLN A 622 0.12 3.75 32.55
CA GLN A 622 -1.07 3.62 33.39
C GLN A 622 -1.65 4.99 33.79
N LYS A 623 -0.77 5.96 34.09
CA LYS A 623 -1.17 7.34 34.37
C LYS A 623 -1.81 8.01 33.15
N LEU A 624 -1.23 7.79 31.96
CA LEU A 624 -1.82 8.25 30.69
C LEU A 624 -3.25 7.74 30.54
N CYS A 625 -3.49 6.44 30.73
CA CYS A 625 -4.81 5.85 30.59
C CYS A 625 -5.83 6.45 31.57
N SER A 626 -5.40 6.68 32.82
CA SER A 626 -6.26 7.23 33.86
C SER A 626 -6.63 8.69 33.56
N ARG A 627 -5.66 9.50 33.11
CA ARG A 627 -5.90 10.90 32.69
C ARG A 627 -6.85 11.00 31.51
N PHE A 628 -6.66 10.16 30.50
CA PHE A 628 -7.56 10.13 29.34
C PHE A 628 -8.99 9.78 29.74
N LEU A 629 -9.19 8.75 30.57
CA LEU A 629 -10.54 8.37 31.01
C LEU A 629 -11.22 9.48 31.81
N ASN A 630 -10.47 10.19 32.67
CA ASN A 630 -11.01 11.32 33.41
C ASN A 630 -11.43 12.46 32.46
N TRP A 631 -10.63 12.74 31.42
CA TRP A 631 -10.99 13.70 30.39
C TRP A 631 -12.24 13.26 29.60
N ALA A 632 -12.28 12.01 29.15
CA ALA A 632 -13.41 11.46 28.39
C ALA A 632 -14.72 11.47 29.20
N GLU A 633 -14.66 11.21 30.52
CA GLU A 633 -15.84 11.28 31.41
C GLU A 633 -16.42 12.69 31.48
N THR A 634 -15.64 13.75 31.22
CA THR A 634 -16.19 15.12 31.12
C THR A 634 -17.15 15.29 29.95
N PHE A 635 -17.20 14.36 28.99
CA PHE A 635 -18.12 14.32 27.85
C PHE A 635 -19.31 13.37 28.04
N TYR A 636 -19.41 12.67 29.19
CA TYR A 636 -20.58 11.85 29.49
C TYR A 636 -21.84 12.72 29.56
N ILE A 637 -22.95 12.23 29.00
CA ILE A 637 -24.24 12.91 29.00
C ILE A 637 -25.12 12.30 30.10
N ASP A 638 -25.20 12.99 31.24
CA ASP A 638 -26.17 12.67 32.29
C ASP A 638 -27.55 13.30 31.98
N SER A 639 -28.52 13.05 32.85
CA SER A 639 -29.89 13.55 32.69
C SER A 639 -29.98 15.08 32.64
N ILE A 640 -29.15 15.77 33.44
CA ILE A 640 -29.11 17.25 33.49
C ILE A 640 -28.57 17.80 32.17
N ARG A 641 -27.44 17.26 31.70
CA ARG A 641 -26.81 17.67 30.44
C ARG A 641 -27.69 17.34 29.23
N SER A 642 -28.33 16.18 29.22
CA SER A 642 -29.29 15.78 28.19
C SER A 642 -30.43 16.81 28.08
N ALA A 643 -30.99 17.24 29.21
CA ALA A 643 -32.04 18.27 29.24
C ALA A 643 -31.53 19.64 28.73
N GLN A 644 -30.30 20.01 29.05
CA GLN A 644 -29.68 21.24 28.55
C GLN A 644 -29.44 21.17 27.03
N LEU A 645 -28.88 20.07 26.53
CA LEU A 645 -28.57 19.86 25.12
C LEU A 645 -29.84 19.77 24.26
N LYS A 646 -30.96 19.29 24.82
CA LYS A 646 -32.26 19.35 24.15
C LYS A 646 -32.66 20.78 23.78
N ILE A 647 -32.25 21.76 24.57
CA ILE A 647 -32.54 23.18 24.36
C ILE A 647 -31.47 23.84 23.48
N SER A 648 -30.18 23.60 23.77
CA SER A 648 -29.07 24.25 23.05
C SER A 648 -28.79 23.65 21.68
N ASP A 649 -29.00 22.35 21.52
CA ASP A 649 -28.66 21.57 20.32
C ASP A 649 -29.81 20.62 19.92
N PRO A 650 -31.04 21.15 19.69
CA PRO A 650 -32.24 20.33 19.49
C PRO A 650 -32.11 19.35 18.31
N GLN A 651 -31.40 19.74 17.25
CA GLN A 651 -31.15 18.88 16.08
C GLN A 651 -30.31 17.64 16.42
N GLU A 652 -29.33 17.77 17.32
CA GLU A 652 -28.53 16.63 17.76
C GLU A 652 -29.30 15.75 18.75
N PHE A 653 -30.16 16.36 19.57
CA PHE A 653 -31.08 15.61 20.43
C PHE A 653 -32.08 14.79 19.62
N GLU A 654 -32.69 15.34 18.56
CA GLU A 654 -33.59 14.61 17.65
C GLU A 654 -32.90 13.42 16.96
N LYS A 655 -31.60 13.53 16.67
CA LYS A 655 -30.79 12.41 16.15
C LYS A 655 -30.45 11.36 17.20
N GLY A 656 -30.75 11.60 18.47
CA GLY A 656 -30.36 10.76 19.61
C GLY A 656 -28.92 10.94 20.08
N ASN A 657 -28.18 11.92 19.53
CA ASN A 657 -26.77 12.16 19.84
C ASN A 657 -26.55 12.92 21.16
N ALA A 658 -27.64 13.31 21.83
CA ALA A 658 -27.62 14.06 23.08
C ALA A 658 -28.44 13.38 24.20
N TYR A 659 -28.79 12.10 24.04
CA TYR A 659 -29.54 11.36 25.05
C TYR A 659 -28.67 11.02 26.27
N GLU A 660 -29.33 10.83 27.41
CA GLU A 660 -28.68 10.32 28.62
C GLU A 660 -27.99 8.98 28.33
N GLY A 661 -26.77 8.80 28.84
CA GLY A 661 -25.95 7.62 28.63
C GLY A 661 -24.98 7.70 27.44
N MET A 662 -25.11 8.75 26.60
CA MET A 662 -24.25 8.98 25.44
C MET A 662 -22.97 9.76 25.81
N TYR A 663 -22.07 9.94 24.84
CA TYR A 663 -20.83 10.71 24.98
C TYR A 663 -20.68 11.72 23.84
N GLY A 664 -20.13 12.89 24.17
CA GLY A 664 -19.72 13.89 23.19
C GLY A 664 -18.49 13.48 22.37
N LEU A 665 -18.31 14.09 21.19
CA LEU A 665 -17.25 13.76 20.24
C LEU A 665 -15.83 14.16 20.69
N GLY A 666 -15.68 15.28 21.40
CA GLY A 666 -14.38 15.78 21.84
C GLY A 666 -14.19 17.29 21.68
N GLU A 667 -12.95 17.73 21.49
CA GLU A 667 -12.55 19.15 21.46
C GLU A 667 -11.81 19.48 20.16
N TYR A 668 -12.14 20.59 19.51
CA TYR A 668 -11.54 21.03 18.25
C TYR A 668 -11.18 22.51 18.36
N GLY A 669 -9.90 22.80 18.54
CA GLY A 669 -9.44 24.14 18.92
C GLY A 669 -10.10 24.59 20.22
N ARG A 670 -10.85 25.68 20.19
CA ARG A 670 -11.57 26.19 21.38
C ARG A 670 -12.97 25.59 21.58
N LYS A 671 -13.48 24.80 20.62
CA LYS A 671 -14.85 24.29 20.64
C LYS A 671 -14.90 22.91 21.28
N LYS A 672 -15.69 22.74 22.34
CA LYS A 672 -16.10 21.44 22.86
C LYS A 672 -17.38 20.97 22.17
N VAL A 673 -17.38 19.75 21.68
CA VAL A 673 -18.52 19.09 21.04
C VAL A 673 -19.06 18.06 22.02
N LEU A 674 -20.11 18.45 22.75
CA LEU A 674 -20.69 17.67 23.86
C LEU A 674 -21.74 16.65 23.39
N THR A 675 -22.10 16.65 22.11
CA THR A 675 -23.00 15.67 21.49
C THR A 675 -22.20 14.66 20.67
N GLY A 676 -22.72 13.45 20.55
CA GLY A 676 -22.06 12.40 19.78
C GLY A 676 -22.94 11.18 19.51
N PRO A 677 -22.71 10.49 18.39
CA PRO A 677 -23.41 9.26 18.01
C PRO A 677 -23.01 8.07 18.91
N SER A 678 -23.83 7.01 18.89
CA SER A 678 -23.68 5.86 19.80
C SER A 678 -22.35 5.13 19.67
N TRP A 679 -21.68 5.23 18.52
CA TRP A 679 -20.37 4.62 18.32
C TRP A 679 -19.27 5.21 19.22
N VAL A 680 -19.40 6.47 19.67
CA VAL A 680 -18.44 7.05 20.63
C VAL A 680 -18.41 6.24 21.93
N GLY A 681 -19.59 5.84 22.42
CA GLY A 681 -19.70 5.00 23.61
C GLY A 681 -19.10 3.61 23.40
N ALA A 682 -19.30 3.02 22.21
CA ALA A 682 -18.72 1.72 21.87
C ALA A 682 -17.18 1.75 21.90
N ASP A 683 -16.57 2.79 21.32
CA ASP A 683 -15.13 2.93 21.17
C ASP A 683 -14.39 3.12 22.51
N ILE A 684 -15.08 3.62 23.55
CA ILE A 684 -14.49 3.83 24.89
C ILE A 684 -14.90 2.76 25.91
N LEU A 685 -15.92 1.94 25.64
CA LEU A 685 -16.47 1.01 26.62
C LEU A 685 -15.46 -0.05 27.05
N ALA A 686 -14.71 -0.61 26.11
CA ALA A 686 -13.72 -1.64 26.38
C ALA A 686 -12.59 -1.12 27.29
N VAL A 687 -12.14 0.12 27.11
CA VAL A 687 -11.09 0.69 27.97
C VAL A 687 -11.60 0.99 29.37
N GLN A 688 -12.86 1.41 29.53
CA GLN A 688 -13.48 1.60 30.84
C GLN A 688 -13.52 0.27 31.62
N LEU A 689 -13.91 -0.82 30.95
CA LEU A 689 -13.87 -2.18 31.53
C LEU A 689 -12.45 -2.59 31.91
N CYS A 690 -11.47 -2.40 31.02
CA CYS A 690 -10.06 -2.71 31.27
C CYS A 690 -9.53 -1.99 32.52
N MET A 691 -9.79 -0.68 32.62
CA MET A 691 -9.30 0.13 33.73
C MET A 691 -10.01 -0.20 35.04
N GLY A 692 -11.28 -0.62 35.02
CA GLY A 692 -11.96 -1.17 36.20
C GLY A 692 -11.33 -2.47 36.73
N ALA A 693 -10.57 -3.21 35.92
CA ALA A 693 -9.83 -4.39 36.37
C ALA A 693 -8.38 -4.09 36.76
N LEU A 694 -7.70 -3.19 36.05
CA LEU A 694 -6.28 -2.89 36.25
C LEU A 694 -5.98 -1.95 37.43
N GLN A 695 -6.96 -1.16 37.87
CA GLN A 695 -6.77 -0.16 38.93
C GLN A 695 -6.87 -0.75 40.34
N LYS A 696 -6.35 -0.02 41.32
CA LYS A 696 -6.35 -0.40 42.75
C LYS A 696 -7.21 0.58 43.57
N ASP A 697 -7.62 0.12 44.76
CA ASP A 697 -8.27 0.93 45.80
C ASP A 697 -9.50 1.74 45.33
N ALA A 698 -9.67 2.97 45.82
CA ALA A 698 -10.85 3.80 45.55
C ALA A 698 -11.03 4.12 44.04
N THR A 699 -9.93 4.27 43.30
CA THR A 699 -9.94 4.50 41.86
C THR A 699 -10.52 3.32 41.09
N ARG A 700 -10.26 2.09 41.56
CA ARG A 700 -10.88 0.88 41.00
C ARG A 700 -12.40 0.92 41.12
N ILE A 701 -12.92 1.28 42.30
CA ILE A 701 -14.37 1.35 42.57
C ILE A 701 -15.04 2.35 41.63
N GLN A 702 -14.42 3.52 41.45
CA GLN A 702 -14.92 4.56 40.53
C GLN A 702 -15.00 4.05 39.08
N TYR A 703 -13.93 3.47 38.54
CA TYR A 703 -13.94 2.99 37.15
C TYR A 703 -14.86 1.79 36.96
N GLN A 704 -14.98 0.90 37.95
CA GLN A 704 -15.96 -0.19 37.91
C GLN A 704 -17.41 0.33 37.88
N ALA A 705 -17.72 1.38 38.63
CA ALA A 705 -19.03 2.01 38.59
C ALA A 705 -19.32 2.63 37.22
N ILE A 706 -18.37 3.36 36.63
CA ILE A 706 -18.49 3.93 35.27
C ILE A 706 -18.68 2.83 34.23
N ALA A 707 -17.85 1.80 34.26
CA ALA A 707 -17.91 0.69 33.31
C ALA A 707 -19.24 -0.06 33.41
N LYS A 708 -19.71 -0.35 34.64
CA LYS A 708 -21.01 -1.01 34.86
C LYS A 708 -22.18 -0.14 34.41
N ARG A 709 -22.16 1.16 34.69
CA ARG A 709 -23.18 2.12 34.22
C ARG A 709 -23.28 2.09 32.70
N ASN A 710 -22.15 2.28 32.01
CA ASN A 710 -22.13 2.42 30.55
C ASN A 710 -22.41 1.10 29.84
N ALA A 711 -21.91 -0.04 30.35
CA ALA A 711 -22.19 -1.36 29.80
C ALA A 711 -23.69 -1.71 29.88
N ASN A 712 -24.32 -1.46 31.04
CA ASN A 712 -25.75 -1.70 31.20
C ASN A 712 -26.59 -0.85 30.23
N TYR A 713 -26.26 0.44 30.11
CA TYR A 713 -26.93 1.32 29.16
C TYR A 713 -26.76 0.82 27.72
N TYR A 714 -25.52 0.62 27.29
CA TYR A 714 -25.20 0.32 25.89
C TYR A 714 -25.82 -1.01 25.43
N VAL A 715 -25.76 -2.05 26.27
CA VAL A 715 -26.37 -3.36 25.96
C VAL A 715 -27.89 -3.25 25.87
N LYS A 716 -28.55 -2.57 26.83
CA LYS A 716 -30.01 -2.42 26.86
C LYS A 716 -30.55 -1.50 25.78
N ALA A 717 -29.74 -0.58 25.25
CA ALA A 717 -30.10 0.25 24.11
C ALA A 717 -30.16 -0.53 22.80
N VAL A 718 -29.54 -1.72 22.73
CA VAL A 718 -29.53 -2.63 21.57
C VAL A 718 -29.13 -1.94 20.25
N TYR A 719 -28.14 -1.06 20.30
CA TYR A 719 -27.58 -0.43 19.10
C TYR A 719 -27.05 -1.50 18.12
N PRO A 720 -27.23 -1.33 16.79
CA PRO A 720 -26.74 -2.29 15.82
C PRO A 720 -25.22 -2.50 15.92
N ALA A 721 -24.79 -3.76 15.97
CA ALA A 721 -23.39 -4.16 16.05
C ALA A 721 -22.77 -4.44 14.66
N SER A 722 -23.18 -3.70 13.63
CA SER A 722 -22.75 -3.92 12.25
C SER A 722 -21.30 -3.52 11.96
N GLY A 723 -20.67 -2.74 12.83
CA GLY A 723 -19.25 -2.38 12.74
C GLY A 723 -18.40 -3.16 13.74
N TYR A 724 -17.10 -3.29 13.44
CA TYR A 724 -16.16 -4.05 14.26
C TYR A 724 -16.08 -3.54 15.70
N TYR A 725 -16.11 -2.23 15.92
CA TYR A 725 -15.91 -1.63 17.25
C TYR A 725 -17.15 -1.82 18.14
N GLN A 726 -18.37 -1.77 17.59
CA GLN A 726 -19.56 -2.16 18.36
C GLN A 726 -19.52 -3.64 18.73
N ALA A 727 -19.17 -4.51 17.78
CA ALA A 727 -19.09 -5.94 18.03
C ALA A 727 -18.01 -6.26 19.07
N GLU A 728 -16.81 -5.69 18.94
CA GLU A 728 -15.72 -5.81 19.91
C GLU A 728 -16.20 -5.33 21.30
N ALA A 729 -16.81 -4.14 21.41
CA ALA A 729 -17.30 -3.62 22.69
C ALA A 729 -18.29 -4.56 23.38
N LEU A 730 -19.24 -5.15 22.64
CA LEU A 730 -20.19 -6.13 23.20
C LEU A 730 -19.49 -7.41 23.67
N PHE A 731 -18.47 -7.89 22.93
CA PHE A 731 -17.65 -9.02 23.39
C PHE A 731 -16.90 -8.70 24.69
N TRP A 732 -16.37 -7.48 24.84
CA TRP A 732 -15.75 -7.04 26.09
C TRP A 732 -16.73 -7.06 27.25
N VAL A 733 -17.93 -6.52 27.08
CA VAL A 733 -18.98 -6.56 28.12
C VAL A 733 -19.29 -8.00 28.51
N ARG A 734 -19.52 -8.86 27.51
CA ARG A 734 -19.84 -10.28 27.69
C ARG A 734 -18.75 -11.02 28.47
N SER A 735 -17.48 -10.76 28.14
CA SER A 735 -16.33 -11.40 28.78
C SER A 735 -16.11 -10.92 30.22
N VAL A 736 -16.30 -9.62 30.49
CA VAL A 736 -15.92 -9.02 31.78
C VAL A 736 -17.04 -9.09 32.82
N LEU A 737 -18.28 -8.78 32.45
CA LEU A 737 -19.38 -8.68 33.44
C LEU A 737 -19.99 -10.04 33.79
N ASN A 738 -19.90 -11.01 32.87
CA ASN A 738 -20.45 -12.36 33.05
C ASN A 738 -21.91 -12.39 33.58
N ASP A 739 -22.73 -11.44 33.13
CA ASP A 739 -24.14 -11.32 33.50
C ASP A 739 -24.98 -12.09 32.47
N HIS A 740 -25.72 -13.11 32.92
CA HIS A 740 -26.51 -13.98 32.03
C HIS A 740 -27.52 -13.20 31.19
N ASN A 741 -28.23 -12.23 31.80
CA ASN A 741 -29.26 -11.47 31.10
C ASN A 741 -28.65 -10.53 30.06
N LEU A 742 -27.52 -9.90 30.38
CA LEU A 742 -26.80 -9.07 29.40
C LEU A 742 -26.23 -9.92 28.27
N ASN A 743 -25.71 -11.12 28.58
CA ASN A 743 -25.15 -12.03 27.58
C ASN A 743 -26.20 -12.48 26.57
N GLU A 744 -27.43 -12.78 26.99
CA GLU A 744 -28.53 -13.13 26.07
C GLU A 744 -28.86 -11.98 25.10
N ILE A 745 -28.90 -10.74 25.61
CA ILE A 745 -29.14 -9.55 24.79
C ILE A 745 -27.99 -9.35 23.79
N ILE A 746 -26.75 -9.51 24.24
CA ILE A 746 -25.54 -9.39 23.41
C ILE A 746 -25.55 -10.45 22.29
N ASP A 747 -25.73 -11.72 22.64
CA ASP A 747 -25.67 -12.83 21.70
C ASP A 747 -26.78 -12.70 20.63
N SER A 748 -27.99 -12.30 21.04
CA SER A 748 -29.10 -11.98 20.15
C SER A 748 -28.79 -10.81 19.21
N ASN A 749 -28.22 -9.72 19.73
CA ASN A 749 -27.88 -8.54 18.93
C ASN A 749 -26.79 -8.85 17.89
N LEU A 750 -25.72 -9.54 18.28
CA LEU A 750 -24.64 -9.94 17.37
C LEU A 750 -25.15 -10.85 16.25
N LYS A 751 -25.97 -11.85 16.58
CA LYS A 751 -26.58 -12.74 15.58
C LYS A 751 -27.47 -11.99 14.59
N ARG A 752 -28.20 -10.97 15.04
CA ARG A 752 -29.12 -10.18 14.21
C ARG A 752 -28.41 -9.11 13.37
N THR A 753 -27.32 -8.52 13.86
CA THR A 753 -26.77 -7.28 13.27
C THR A 753 -25.30 -7.34 12.87
N PHE A 754 -24.48 -8.19 13.50
CA PHE A 754 -23.05 -8.31 13.17
C PHE A 754 -22.81 -9.35 12.06
N ILE A 755 -23.37 -10.55 12.20
CA ILE A 755 -23.13 -11.66 11.26
C ILE A 755 -23.76 -11.43 9.88
N PRO A 756 -25.04 -11.01 9.75
CA PRO A 756 -25.71 -11.00 8.44
C PRO A 756 -25.04 -10.12 7.37
N PRO A 757 -24.53 -8.92 7.67
CA PRO A 757 -23.79 -8.13 6.68
C PRO A 757 -22.55 -8.84 6.12
N LEU A 758 -21.84 -9.60 6.95
CA LEU A 758 -20.58 -10.28 6.58
C LEU A 758 -20.82 -11.51 5.69
N LEU A 759 -22.00 -12.14 5.82
CA LEU A 759 -22.41 -13.29 5.02
C LEU A 759 -22.63 -12.94 3.54
N LYS A 760 -23.00 -11.70 3.22
CA LYS A 760 -23.33 -11.26 1.85
C LYS A 760 -22.15 -11.36 0.87
N GLY A 761 -20.92 -11.43 1.38
CA GLY A 761 -19.71 -11.39 0.57
C GLY A 761 -19.46 -9.98 0.01
N CYS A 762 -18.21 -9.56 0.09
CA CYS A 762 -17.77 -8.28 -0.45
C CYS A 762 -16.30 -8.46 -0.83
N GLU A 763 -16.01 -8.33 -2.13
CA GLU A 763 -14.65 -8.44 -2.62
C GLU A 763 -13.78 -7.35 -2.00
N ASN A 764 -12.55 -7.70 -1.65
CA ASN A 764 -11.60 -6.74 -1.08
C ASN A 764 -12.12 -6.03 0.18
N GLU A 765 -13.08 -6.64 0.90
CA GLU A 765 -13.74 -6.05 2.08
C GLU A 765 -12.73 -5.53 3.11
N MET A 766 -11.64 -6.27 3.34
CA MET A 766 -10.59 -5.91 4.29
C MET A 766 -9.95 -4.55 4.00
N TYR A 767 -9.98 -4.07 2.75
CA TYR A 767 -9.43 -2.77 2.34
C TYR A 767 -10.44 -1.63 2.43
N LEU A 768 -11.72 -1.90 2.66
CA LEU A 768 -12.73 -0.87 2.77
C LEU A 768 -12.50 0.01 3.99
N ARG A 769 -13.02 1.24 3.91
CA ARG A 769 -12.84 2.29 4.95
C ARG A 769 -11.36 2.53 5.27
N GLY A 770 -10.51 2.45 4.24
CA GLY A 770 -9.05 2.56 4.31
C GLY A 770 -8.41 1.50 5.19
N GLY A 771 -8.76 0.24 4.95
CA GLY A 771 -8.16 -0.92 5.64
C GLY A 771 -8.81 -1.27 6.98
N ARG A 772 -9.76 -0.46 7.48
CA ARG A 772 -10.38 -0.67 8.80
C ARG A 772 -11.27 -1.90 8.86
N CYS A 773 -11.93 -2.26 7.76
CA CYS A 773 -12.82 -3.41 7.73
C CYS A 773 -12.11 -4.75 7.98
N THR A 774 -10.77 -4.81 7.88
CA THR A 774 -10.03 -6.01 8.31
C THR A 774 -10.27 -6.37 9.77
N LEU A 775 -10.60 -5.40 10.63
CA LEU A 775 -10.87 -5.66 12.04
C LEU A 775 -12.13 -6.48 12.27
N ASN A 776 -13.03 -6.65 11.29
CA ASN A 776 -14.16 -7.58 11.44
C ASN A 776 -13.70 -9.01 11.75
N ALA A 777 -12.48 -9.40 11.36
CA ALA A 777 -11.89 -10.69 11.70
C ALA A 777 -11.73 -10.89 13.22
N LEU A 778 -11.43 -9.83 13.98
CA LEU A 778 -11.23 -9.93 15.44
C LEU A 778 -12.51 -10.36 16.19
N PRO A 779 -13.64 -9.64 16.11
CA PRO A 779 -14.90 -10.07 16.72
C PRO A 779 -15.46 -11.34 16.08
N LEU A 780 -15.14 -11.69 14.82
CA LEU A 780 -15.48 -13.00 14.26
C LEU A 780 -14.74 -14.15 14.97
N LEU A 781 -13.47 -13.98 15.34
CA LEU A 781 -12.72 -14.96 16.13
C LEU A 781 -13.35 -15.12 17.52
N TYR A 782 -13.77 -14.01 18.14
CA TYR A 782 -14.50 -14.06 19.42
C TYR A 782 -15.86 -14.73 19.30
N TYR A 783 -16.61 -14.46 18.22
CA TYR A 783 -17.91 -15.08 17.94
C TYR A 783 -17.76 -16.60 17.78
N LYS A 784 -16.81 -17.02 16.95
CA LYS A 784 -16.49 -18.44 16.71
C LYS A 784 -16.18 -19.17 18.02
N ARG A 785 -15.36 -18.57 18.88
CA ARG A 785 -14.92 -19.20 20.14
C ARG A 785 -16.01 -19.24 21.21
N ASN A 786 -16.76 -18.16 21.38
CA ASN A 786 -17.57 -17.96 22.59
C ASN A 786 -19.08 -18.05 22.38
N ILE A 787 -19.56 -18.01 21.14
CA ILE A 787 -20.99 -18.00 20.81
C ILE A 787 -21.33 -19.17 19.88
N GLN A 788 -20.74 -19.21 18.68
CA GLN A 788 -21.07 -20.24 17.69
C GLN A 788 -19.96 -20.42 16.66
N ASP A 789 -19.45 -21.65 16.54
CA ASP A 789 -18.63 -22.09 15.42
C ASP A 789 -19.51 -22.74 14.35
N SER A 790 -19.74 -22.03 13.24
CA SER A 790 -20.48 -22.55 12.09
C SER A 790 -19.61 -22.58 10.84
N PRO A 791 -19.93 -23.42 9.84
CA PRO A 791 -19.20 -23.41 8.58
C PRO A 791 -19.23 -22.05 7.86
N GLU A 792 -20.32 -21.28 8.03
CA GLU A 792 -20.46 -19.93 7.47
C GLU A 792 -19.50 -18.93 8.14
N VAL A 793 -19.38 -18.97 9.47
CA VAL A 793 -18.40 -18.14 10.20
C VAL A 793 -16.97 -18.47 9.76
N ARG A 794 -16.66 -19.77 9.59
CA ARG A 794 -15.37 -20.24 9.08
C ARG A 794 -15.11 -19.81 7.63
N ALA A 795 -16.14 -19.80 6.77
CA ALA A 795 -16.02 -19.30 5.40
C ALA A 795 -15.72 -17.79 5.36
N ILE A 796 -16.36 -16.98 6.21
CA ILE A 796 -16.05 -15.56 6.33
C ILE A 796 -14.61 -15.37 6.81
N LEU A 797 -14.18 -16.09 7.86
CA LEU A 797 -12.80 -15.99 8.39
C LEU A 797 -11.74 -16.33 7.33
N LEU A 798 -11.98 -17.37 6.53
CA LEU A 798 -11.06 -17.79 5.47
C LEU A 798 -10.75 -16.64 4.49
N LYS A 799 -11.73 -15.80 4.17
CA LYS A 799 -11.56 -14.64 3.30
C LYS A 799 -10.51 -13.66 3.82
N TYR A 800 -10.58 -13.31 5.11
CA TYR A 800 -9.64 -12.38 5.74
C TYR A 800 -8.24 -12.99 5.86
N ILE A 801 -8.18 -14.25 6.29
CA ILE A 801 -6.93 -14.99 6.54
C ILE A 801 -6.16 -15.21 5.24
N TRP A 802 -6.84 -15.63 4.17
CA TRP A 802 -6.20 -15.86 2.87
C TRP A 802 -5.69 -14.57 2.25
N ALA A 803 -6.49 -13.50 2.27
CA ALA A 803 -6.09 -12.22 1.70
C ALA A 803 -4.85 -11.64 2.38
N PHE A 804 -4.75 -11.78 3.71
CA PHE A 804 -3.62 -11.32 4.50
C PHE A 804 -2.38 -12.22 4.35
N GLY A 805 -2.60 -13.54 4.45
CA GLY A 805 -1.55 -14.54 4.65
C GLY A 805 -0.99 -15.22 3.41
N SER A 806 -1.65 -15.13 2.25
CA SER A 806 -1.17 -15.72 0.99
C SER A 806 0.17 -15.10 0.58
N GLU A 807 1.19 -15.87 0.17
CA GLU A 807 2.48 -15.27 -0.23
C GLU A 807 2.41 -14.55 -1.59
N SER A 808 1.49 -14.97 -2.48
CA SER A 808 1.42 -14.48 -3.87
C SER A 808 0.25 -13.52 -4.18
N SER A 809 -0.81 -13.52 -3.35
CA SER A 809 -1.98 -12.65 -3.52
C SER A 809 -1.58 -11.18 -3.59
N PHE A 810 -2.15 -10.41 -4.52
CA PHE A 810 -1.89 -8.97 -4.62
C PHE A 810 -2.34 -8.20 -3.35
N GLY A 811 -3.21 -8.79 -2.54
CA GLY A 811 -3.62 -8.27 -1.24
C GLY A 811 -2.74 -8.73 -0.06
N SER A 812 -1.74 -9.58 -0.29
CA SER A 812 -0.97 -10.11 0.82
C SER A 812 -0.17 -9.05 1.54
N MET A 813 0.03 -9.24 2.85
CA MET A 813 0.88 -8.31 3.61
C MET A 813 2.31 -8.26 3.05
N LYS A 814 2.82 -9.38 2.52
CA LYS A 814 4.11 -9.42 1.83
C LYS A 814 4.14 -8.44 0.65
N ARG A 815 3.26 -8.62 -0.35
CA ARG A 815 3.24 -7.78 -1.56
C ARG A 815 2.91 -6.33 -1.23
N LEU A 816 1.99 -6.08 -0.30
CA LEU A 816 1.63 -4.73 0.11
C LEU A 816 2.78 -4.00 0.81
N SER A 817 3.50 -4.68 1.71
CA SER A 817 4.62 -4.07 2.44
C SER A 817 5.81 -3.70 1.54
N GLU A 818 6.02 -4.47 0.48
CA GLU A 818 7.05 -4.23 -0.54
C GLU A 818 6.64 -3.07 -1.46
N ASN A 819 5.36 -3.03 -1.84
CA ASN A 819 4.82 -1.99 -2.73
C ASN A 819 4.54 -0.66 -2.02
N TYR A 820 4.50 -0.59 -0.69
CA TYR A 820 4.19 0.65 0.01
C TYR A 820 5.11 0.81 1.22
N PRO A 821 6.34 1.32 1.07
CA PRO A 821 7.31 1.35 2.16
C PRO A 821 7.14 2.51 3.15
N LYS A 822 6.24 3.47 2.90
CA LYS A 822 5.98 4.63 3.77
C LYS A 822 4.48 4.91 3.90
N ALA A 823 3.99 5.14 5.12
CA ALA A 823 2.60 5.49 5.39
C ALA A 823 2.32 6.99 5.19
N VAL A 824 1.96 7.40 3.97
CA VAL A 824 1.68 8.81 3.64
C VAL A 824 0.21 9.07 3.31
N HIS A 825 -0.28 8.60 2.17
CA HIS A 825 -1.59 8.92 1.61
C HIS A 825 -2.23 7.74 0.89
N GLY A 826 -3.55 7.79 0.74
CA GLY A 826 -4.31 6.89 -0.12
C GLY A 826 -4.07 5.44 0.25
N GLU A 827 -3.65 4.66 -0.73
CA GLU A 827 -3.39 3.24 -0.55
C GLU A 827 -2.22 2.96 0.39
N SER A 828 -1.15 3.77 0.39
CA SER A 828 -0.01 3.55 1.29
C SER A 828 -0.40 3.65 2.78
N LEU A 829 -1.25 4.63 3.12
CA LEU A 829 -1.80 4.77 4.47
C LEU A 829 -2.81 3.67 4.79
N THR A 830 -3.61 3.26 3.79
CA THR A 830 -4.52 2.12 3.91
C THR A 830 -3.76 0.84 4.22
N VAL A 831 -2.60 0.61 3.59
CA VAL A 831 -1.73 -0.55 3.85
C VAL A 831 -1.15 -0.51 5.25
N SER A 832 -0.69 0.64 5.74
CA SER A 832 -0.19 0.73 7.12
C SER A 832 -1.28 0.41 8.14
N LYS A 833 -2.51 0.87 7.93
CA LYS A 833 -3.64 0.50 8.78
C LYS A 833 -3.99 -0.98 8.63
N TYR A 834 -4.05 -1.48 7.41
CA TYR A 834 -4.30 -2.91 7.16
C TYR A 834 -3.27 -3.79 7.87
N ALA A 835 -2.00 -3.41 7.86
CA ALA A 835 -0.92 -4.08 8.58
C ALA A 835 -1.14 -4.07 10.10
N ALA A 836 -1.33 -2.90 10.69
CA ALA A 836 -1.48 -2.75 12.14
C ALA A 836 -2.72 -3.45 12.68
N LEU A 837 -3.85 -3.25 12.01
CA LEU A 837 -5.12 -3.85 12.39
C LEU A 837 -5.13 -5.37 12.17
N SER A 838 -4.46 -5.86 11.11
CA SER A 838 -4.38 -7.29 10.85
C SER A 838 -3.44 -8.04 11.76
N ALA A 839 -2.34 -7.42 12.16
CA ALA A 839 -1.44 -8.00 13.14
C ALA A 839 -2.17 -8.34 14.46
N LEU A 840 -3.15 -7.53 14.87
CA LEU A 840 -3.91 -7.80 16.08
C LEU A 840 -4.77 -9.06 15.99
N TRP A 841 -5.61 -9.20 14.96
CA TRP A 841 -6.44 -10.40 14.84
C TRP A 841 -5.60 -11.63 14.46
N ALA A 842 -4.46 -11.45 13.79
CA ALA A 842 -3.50 -12.52 13.54
C ALA A 842 -2.91 -13.05 14.86
N MET A 843 -2.56 -12.16 15.80
CA MET A 843 -2.14 -12.57 17.15
C MET A 843 -3.26 -13.35 17.88
N GLU A 844 -4.52 -12.91 17.78
CA GLU A 844 -5.65 -13.64 18.37
C GLU A 844 -5.86 -15.03 17.73
N LEU A 845 -5.62 -15.18 16.43
CA LEU A 845 -5.72 -16.45 15.72
C LEU A 845 -4.57 -17.41 16.07
N LEU A 846 -3.35 -16.90 16.20
CA LEU A 846 -2.16 -17.68 16.55
C LEU A 846 -2.17 -18.10 18.02
N VAL A 847 -2.58 -17.18 18.89
CA VAL A 847 -2.66 -17.35 20.34
C VAL A 847 -4.03 -16.87 20.81
N PRO A 848 -5.05 -17.75 20.81
CA PRO A 848 -6.39 -17.41 21.27
C PRO A 848 -6.39 -16.80 22.67
N GLY A 849 -7.01 -15.62 22.80
CA GLY A 849 -7.12 -14.86 24.04
C GLY A 849 -5.97 -13.87 24.25
N SER A 850 -4.91 -13.90 23.43
CA SER A 850 -3.76 -12.98 23.53
C SER A 850 -4.14 -11.50 23.46
N THR A 851 -5.27 -11.20 22.82
CA THR A 851 -5.78 -9.83 22.71
C THR A 851 -6.63 -9.43 23.90
N LEU A 852 -7.06 -10.36 24.77
CA LEU A 852 -7.80 -10.05 25.99
C LEU A 852 -6.84 -9.85 27.17
N LEU A 853 -7.25 -9.04 28.17
CA LEU A 853 -6.50 -8.91 29.43
C LEU A 853 -6.41 -10.26 30.14
N PRO A 854 -5.23 -10.69 30.63
CA PRO A 854 -5.06 -11.96 31.34
C PRO A 854 -6.05 -12.16 32.49
N GLU A 855 -6.30 -11.12 33.27
CA GLU A 855 -7.22 -11.10 34.41
C GLU A 855 -8.70 -11.29 34.01
N MET A 856 -9.00 -11.15 32.72
CA MET A 856 -10.34 -11.26 32.13
C MET A 856 -10.49 -12.53 31.28
N ARG A 857 -9.43 -13.33 31.12
CA ARG A 857 -9.52 -14.65 30.48
C ARG A 857 -10.15 -15.59 31.50
N LYS A 858 -11.36 -16.10 31.22
CA LYS A 858 -11.85 -17.26 31.96
C LYS A 858 -10.93 -18.46 31.65
N PRO A 859 -10.73 -19.37 32.63
CA PRO A 859 -10.19 -20.70 32.36
C PRO A 859 -10.94 -21.41 31.23
#